data_AF-A0AA38FWP2-F1
#
_entry.id   AF-A0AA38FWP2-F1
#
_cell.length_a   1.000
_cell.length_b   1.000
_cell.length_c   1.000
_cell.angle_alpha   90.00
_cell.angle_beta   90.00
_cell.angle_gamma   90.00
#
_symmetry.space_group_name_H-M   'P 1'
#
loop_
_entity.id
_entity.type
_entity.pdbx_description
1 polymer ?
#
loop_
_entity_poly.entity_id
_entity_poly.type
_entity_poly.pdbx_seq_one_letter_code
_entity_poly.pdbx_strand_id
1 'polypeptide(L)'
;ELWIGSEHGSLKAWPWEATKRALSLAPGERHMAVLSMERSYIDLRDHTTKLGTCIVTDADVRFLLSDHSTGRVWSGGYFSLALWDAQTRDVLKFFVTDAGAEFCSRDISVTRDSPSEGENKINNAKASMKEKTQGALRFFQRSKSVFMEAAEAVCRAAVGCQVGDETKRIEALAASTNQMIWIGYANGLLVQWDFQGNHIREFRHASVAIQCLCALGTRIWIGYADGRVQIMEQDGNLLGGWVAHDSSVVEMAVGGGYVFTLAGHGGIRGWTMTSPSPFDSRLRLALMQKGLSYTKKEHIKILAGSWNVNQERANYDSLISWLAYPASEASIVVVGLQEMEMGPGFLAMAAAKETGAVALKMRIFRRTLCVINCHFSAHLDAVAQRNADFEHVYHNMTFGRIVTGVSSVASGVSSAVQKLKGMNAQRVPEPELGQTEKDLPSLPEEGIPQLVEADMVIWLGDLNYRLDDISYDEAIYYIANKQLDLLLVKDQLIREMKAGSVFQGMQEGNITFPPTYKFDKDQIGWQGYDSSEKRRVPAWCDRILFHDSSNSISAECNLTCPIVCSVAWYDACMDVTNSDHKPVRCMFDVDVARIDESIRRREYGELIHLNKRIKGLLEHSNEIPDIVVSTNNIVLQDHDSSVLRLTNKCVGNTAIFQIICEGEATVSSGQSYDISLKNSSARGCFGFSRWLRVFPASGIIGPGGTIEICVHHEDFLTEEEYVDGHPKNSWCVDKRDKVVALLVNVRGNGSSKTKQHRIFVCRCMSSRVQFPSIEKDEAIQTNALQRSNFHPSDLSKNLVPDVPFH
;
A
#
# COMPACT_ATOMS: atom_id res chain seq x y z
N GLU A 1 -29.12 1.05 -9.32
CA GLU A 1 -29.07 2.43 -8.79
C GLU A 1 -27.68 3.00 -9.02
N LEU A 2 -27.50 4.30 -8.86
CA LEU A 2 -26.19 4.97 -8.93
C LEU A 2 -25.95 5.74 -7.64
N TRP A 3 -24.79 5.53 -7.00
CA TRP A 3 -24.39 6.20 -5.76
C TRP A 3 -23.12 7.03 -6.04
N ILE A 4 -23.07 8.27 -5.55
CA ILE A 4 -21.96 9.21 -5.76
C ILE A 4 -21.62 9.91 -4.44
N GLY A 5 -20.33 9.95 -4.10
CA GLY A 5 -19.77 10.74 -3.01
C GLY A 5 -18.95 11.92 -3.55
N SER A 6 -18.64 12.90 -2.70
CA SER A 6 -17.79 14.04 -3.07
C SER A 6 -16.80 14.44 -1.96
N GLU A 7 -15.80 15.24 -2.32
CA GLU A 7 -14.80 15.83 -1.41
C GLU A 7 -15.35 16.93 -0.49
N HIS A 8 -16.67 17.09 -0.41
CA HIS A 8 -17.37 17.88 0.62
C HIS A 8 -18.46 17.02 1.32
N GLY A 9 -18.27 15.69 1.25
CA GLY A 9 -19.04 14.68 1.96
C GLY A 9 -20.48 14.45 1.49
N SER A 10 -20.96 15.19 0.49
CA SER A 10 -22.29 14.97 -0.10
C SER A 10 -22.37 13.55 -0.67
N LEU A 11 -23.31 12.75 -0.16
CA LEU A 11 -23.55 11.38 -0.60
C LEU A 11 -24.96 11.27 -1.20
N LYS A 12 -25.03 11.01 -2.50
CA LYS A 12 -26.27 11.06 -3.29
C LYS A 12 -26.55 9.73 -3.97
N ALA A 13 -27.80 9.30 -3.95
CA ALA A 13 -28.28 8.11 -4.64
C ALA A 13 -29.35 8.44 -5.69
N TRP A 14 -29.23 7.86 -6.88
CA TRP A 14 -30.26 7.91 -7.93
C TRP A 14 -30.98 6.55 -7.99
N PRO A 15 -32.31 6.54 -7.77
CA PRO A 15 -33.14 5.37 -7.98
C PRO A 15 -33.04 4.87 -9.43
N TRP A 16 -32.98 3.55 -9.58
CA TRP A 16 -32.81 2.92 -10.89
C TRP A 16 -33.93 3.27 -11.87
N GLU A 17 -35.16 3.43 -11.38
CA GLU A 17 -36.35 3.76 -12.16
C GLU A 17 -36.21 5.13 -12.85
N ALA A 18 -35.59 6.10 -12.17
CA ALA A 18 -35.27 7.40 -12.74
C ALA A 18 -34.14 7.30 -13.78
N THR A 19 -33.06 6.56 -13.46
CA THR A 19 -31.95 6.33 -14.40
C THR A 19 -32.39 5.58 -15.65
N LYS A 20 -33.21 4.53 -15.52
CA LYS A 20 -33.79 3.76 -16.62
C LYS A 20 -34.68 4.64 -17.50
N ARG A 21 -35.56 5.46 -16.89
CA ARG A 21 -36.39 6.42 -17.63
C ARG A 21 -35.51 7.39 -18.42
N ALA A 22 -34.50 8.00 -17.79
CA ALA A 22 -33.58 8.91 -18.45
C ALA A 22 -32.80 8.26 -19.62
N LEU A 23 -32.30 7.03 -19.44
CA LEU A 23 -31.59 6.27 -20.48
C LEU A 23 -32.50 5.79 -21.63
N SER A 24 -33.81 5.66 -21.39
CA SER A 24 -34.79 5.23 -22.40
C SER A 24 -35.30 6.35 -23.32
N LEU A 25 -34.99 7.61 -23.03
CA LEU A 25 -35.43 8.77 -23.81
C LEU A 25 -34.70 8.86 -25.17
N ALA A 26 -35.40 9.37 -26.19
CA ALA A 26 -34.83 9.51 -27.53
C ALA A 26 -33.71 10.58 -27.58
N PRO A 27 -32.79 10.54 -28.56
CA PRO A 27 -31.71 11.52 -28.66
C PRO A 27 -32.15 13.00 -28.67
N GLY A 28 -33.33 13.29 -29.23
CA GLY A 28 -33.92 14.64 -29.22
C GLY A 28 -34.49 15.10 -27.87
N GLU A 29 -34.68 14.17 -26.93
CA GLU A 29 -35.26 14.41 -25.60
C GLU A 29 -34.19 14.43 -24.49
N ARG A 30 -32.90 14.35 -24.85
CA ARG A 30 -31.79 14.29 -23.88
C ARG A 30 -31.77 15.42 -22.84
N HIS A 31 -32.27 16.61 -23.19
CA HIS A 31 -32.40 17.70 -22.21
C HIS A 31 -33.39 17.36 -21.08
N MET A 32 -34.46 16.61 -21.38
CA MET A 32 -35.41 16.10 -20.40
C MET A 32 -34.79 14.97 -19.56
N ALA A 33 -33.89 14.16 -20.14
CA ALA A 33 -33.14 13.16 -19.40
C ALA A 33 -32.24 13.80 -18.32
N VAL A 34 -31.53 14.88 -18.66
CA VAL A 34 -30.71 15.64 -17.71
C VAL A 34 -31.56 16.22 -16.58
N LEU A 35 -32.63 16.97 -16.91
CA LEU A 35 -33.54 17.54 -15.91
C LEU A 35 -34.22 16.47 -15.03
N SER A 36 -34.54 15.30 -15.58
CA SER A 36 -35.10 14.18 -14.83
C SER A 36 -34.07 13.58 -13.87
N MET A 37 -32.79 13.52 -14.24
CA MET A 37 -31.71 13.06 -13.35
C MET A 37 -31.39 14.08 -12.26
N GLU A 38 -31.32 15.37 -12.60
CA GLU A 38 -31.05 16.45 -11.62
C GLU A 38 -32.11 16.55 -10.51
N ARG A 39 -33.35 16.14 -10.79
CA ARG A 39 -34.48 16.22 -9.84
C ARG A 39 -34.82 14.91 -9.13
N SER A 40 -34.12 13.82 -9.42
CA SER A 40 -34.43 12.47 -8.89
C SER A 40 -33.37 11.89 -7.97
N TYR A 41 -32.30 12.63 -7.68
CA TYR A 41 -31.36 12.22 -6.65
C TYR A 41 -31.99 12.35 -5.26
N ILE A 42 -31.53 11.50 -4.36
CA ILE A 42 -31.86 11.51 -2.95
C ILE A 42 -30.57 11.85 -2.22
N ASP A 43 -30.58 12.91 -1.41
CA ASP A 43 -29.48 13.19 -0.50
C ASP A 43 -29.59 12.26 0.71
N LEU A 44 -28.59 11.42 0.91
CA LEU A 44 -28.64 10.40 1.94
C LEU A 44 -28.40 10.99 3.34
N ARG A 45 -27.88 12.22 3.43
CA ARG A 45 -27.69 12.92 4.71
C ARG A 45 -29.02 13.33 5.35
N ASP A 46 -29.99 13.76 4.54
CA ASP A 46 -31.33 14.13 5.01
C ASP A 46 -32.01 12.96 5.75
N HIS A 47 -31.87 11.75 5.21
CA HIS A 47 -32.37 10.51 5.83
C HIS A 47 -31.67 10.15 7.15
N THR A 48 -30.42 10.58 7.34
CA THR A 48 -29.62 10.31 8.57
C THR A 48 -29.69 11.42 9.62
N THR A 49 -30.40 12.52 9.36
CA THR A 49 -30.51 13.65 10.27
C THR A 49 -31.64 13.43 11.27
N LYS A 50 -31.31 13.13 12.53
CA LYS A 50 -32.28 12.96 13.63
C LYS A 50 -32.10 14.08 14.65
N LEU A 51 -33.20 14.70 15.08
CA LEU A 51 -33.21 15.79 16.07
C LEU A 51 -32.27 16.99 15.73
N GLY A 52 -31.96 17.20 14.45
CA GLY A 52 -31.09 18.30 13.98
C GLY A 52 -29.59 17.98 13.99
N THR A 53 -29.18 16.73 14.27
CA THR A 53 -27.80 16.26 14.11
C THR A 53 -27.73 15.13 13.07
N CYS A 54 -26.80 15.25 12.13
CA CYS A 54 -26.50 14.21 11.15
C CYS A 54 -25.61 13.15 11.81
N ILE A 55 -25.95 11.86 11.66
CA ILE A 55 -25.14 10.77 12.23
C ILE A 55 -23.83 10.58 11.45
N VAL A 56 -23.83 10.90 10.15
CA VAL A 56 -22.65 10.85 9.28
C VAL A 56 -21.96 12.21 9.31
N THR A 57 -20.64 12.19 9.51
CA THR A 57 -19.78 13.39 9.57
C THR A 57 -19.83 14.21 8.28
N ASP A 58 -19.56 15.51 8.39
CA ASP A 58 -19.53 16.41 7.22
C ASP A 58 -18.34 16.14 6.25
N ALA A 59 -17.41 15.28 6.66
CA ALA A 59 -16.17 14.91 5.96
C ALA A 59 -16.35 14.24 4.59
N ASP A 60 -15.31 14.37 3.75
CA ASP A 60 -15.15 13.78 2.41
C ASP A 60 -15.60 12.32 2.32
N VAL A 61 -16.35 11.99 1.26
CA VAL A 61 -16.52 10.59 0.82
C VAL A 61 -15.46 10.31 -0.23
N ARG A 62 -14.35 9.71 0.21
CA ARG A 62 -13.19 9.32 -0.60
C ARG A 62 -13.37 7.97 -1.27
N PHE A 63 -14.01 7.02 -0.58
CA PHE A 63 -14.13 5.64 -1.01
C PHE A 63 -15.60 5.21 -1.07
N LEU A 64 -15.97 4.49 -2.13
CA LEU A 64 -17.27 3.83 -2.26
C LEU A 64 -17.05 2.39 -2.74
N LEU A 65 -17.69 1.43 -2.07
CA LEU A 65 -17.78 0.04 -2.53
C LEU A 65 -19.22 -0.44 -2.48
N SER A 66 -19.62 -1.22 -3.49
CA SER A 66 -20.93 -1.83 -3.59
C SER A 66 -20.85 -3.35 -3.60
N ASP A 67 -21.63 -4.00 -2.74
CA ASP A 67 -21.93 -5.42 -2.88
C ASP A 67 -23.31 -5.62 -3.52
N HIS A 68 -23.29 -6.00 -4.79
CA HIS A 68 -24.48 -6.30 -5.58
C HIS A 68 -25.17 -7.61 -5.18
N SER A 69 -24.57 -8.43 -4.31
CA SER A 69 -25.18 -9.68 -3.84
C SER A 69 -25.99 -9.48 -2.57
N THR A 70 -25.43 -8.84 -1.52
CA THR A 70 -26.20 -8.51 -0.30
C THR A 70 -26.97 -7.19 -0.37
N GLY A 71 -26.76 -6.37 -1.42
CA GLY A 71 -27.43 -5.08 -1.56
C GLY A 71 -26.90 -4.03 -0.57
N ARG A 72 -25.59 -4.03 -0.30
CA ARG A 72 -24.94 -3.13 0.66
C ARG A 72 -23.99 -2.16 -0.02
N VAL A 73 -23.85 -0.97 0.56
CA VAL A 73 -22.88 0.04 0.14
C VAL A 73 -22.02 0.44 1.33
N TRP A 74 -20.71 0.53 1.12
CA TRP A 74 -19.75 1.12 2.04
C TRP A 74 -19.32 2.49 1.53
N SER A 75 -19.34 3.49 2.40
CA SER A 75 -18.75 4.82 2.13
C SER A 75 -17.68 5.15 3.15
N GLY A 76 -16.53 5.65 2.73
CA GLY A 76 -15.40 5.96 3.59
C GLY A 76 -14.81 7.34 3.35
N GLY A 77 -14.45 8.02 4.43
CA GLY A 77 -13.52 9.17 4.44
C GLY A 77 -12.18 8.77 5.06
N TYR A 78 -11.34 9.76 5.38
CA TYR A 78 -10.02 9.54 5.98
C TYR A 78 -10.05 8.90 7.38
N PHE A 79 -11.11 9.15 8.15
CA PHE A 79 -11.21 8.83 9.59
C PHE A 79 -12.59 8.23 9.97
N SER A 80 -13.44 7.93 8.98
CA SER A 80 -14.80 7.41 9.20
C SER A 80 -15.25 6.47 8.08
N LEU A 81 -16.09 5.51 8.44
CA LEU A 81 -16.71 4.54 7.54
C LEU A 81 -18.19 4.41 7.89
N ALA A 82 -19.05 4.26 6.87
CA ALA A 82 -20.46 3.98 7.04
C ALA A 82 -20.88 2.80 6.16
N LEU A 83 -21.66 1.89 6.74
CA LEU A 83 -22.29 0.76 6.06
C LEU A 83 -23.77 1.05 5.88
N TRP A 84 -24.22 1.04 4.63
CA TRP A 84 -25.58 1.35 4.20
C TRP A 84 -26.27 0.11 3.65
N ASP A 85 -27.57 0.01 3.91
CA ASP A 85 -28.46 -0.85 3.15
C ASP A 85 -28.89 -0.11 1.87
N ALA A 86 -28.65 -0.68 0.69
CA ALA A 86 -28.95 0.01 -0.56
C ALA A 86 -30.45 0.11 -0.85
N GLN A 87 -31.27 -0.81 -0.31
CA GLN A 87 -32.69 -0.92 -0.64
C GLN A 87 -33.59 -0.03 0.22
N THR A 88 -33.23 0.15 1.49
CA THR A 88 -33.88 1.06 2.45
C THR A 88 -33.21 2.43 2.49
N ARG A 89 -31.91 2.49 2.14
CA ARG A 89 -31.03 3.66 2.22
C ARG A 89 -30.69 4.09 3.65
N ASP A 90 -30.96 3.24 4.63
CA ASP A 90 -30.60 3.43 6.03
C ASP A 90 -29.11 3.11 6.29
N VAL A 91 -28.50 3.83 7.24
CA VAL A 91 -27.19 3.48 7.79
C VAL A 91 -27.37 2.33 8.79
N LEU A 92 -26.76 1.19 8.49
CA LEU A 92 -26.74 0.01 9.35
C LEU A 92 -25.73 0.18 10.50
N LYS A 93 -24.51 0.63 10.16
CA LYS A 93 -23.42 0.87 11.12
C LYS A 93 -22.60 2.09 10.71
N PHE A 94 -22.12 2.83 11.70
CA PHE A 94 -21.17 3.92 11.54
C PHE A 94 -19.95 3.71 12.42
N PHE A 95 -18.78 3.98 11.87
CA PHE A 95 -17.48 3.80 12.52
C PHE A 95 -16.67 5.10 12.42
N VAL A 96 -16.07 5.54 13.52
CA VAL A 96 -15.14 6.69 13.58
C VAL A 96 -13.86 6.26 14.29
N THR A 97 -12.70 6.71 13.81
CA THR A 97 -11.45 6.64 14.57
C THR A 97 -11.41 7.77 15.59
N ASP A 98 -11.69 7.47 16.86
CA ASP A 98 -11.50 8.43 17.96
C ASP A 98 -10.00 8.75 18.16
N ALA A 99 -9.70 9.94 18.70
CA ALA A 99 -8.34 10.42 18.91
C ALA A 99 -7.53 9.52 19.85
N GLY A 100 -6.81 8.55 19.27
CA GLY A 100 -5.97 7.56 19.96
C GLY A 100 -6.53 6.12 19.97
N ALA A 101 -7.79 5.89 19.61
CA ALA A 101 -8.45 4.57 19.76
C ALA A 101 -8.64 3.80 18.43
N GLU A 102 -9.25 2.61 18.54
CA GLU A 102 -9.75 1.80 17.43
C GLU A 102 -11.12 2.31 16.93
N PHE A 103 -11.67 1.69 15.89
CA PHE A 103 -12.97 2.07 15.33
C PHE A 103 -14.14 1.75 16.29
N CYS A 104 -14.71 2.78 16.90
CA CYS A 104 -15.93 2.65 17.71
C CYS A 104 -17.16 2.44 16.81
N SER A 105 -17.71 1.22 16.81
CA SER A 105 -18.99 0.94 16.13
C SER A 105 -20.18 1.51 16.91
N ARG A 106 -21.08 2.21 16.21
CA ARG A 106 -22.40 2.57 16.73
C ARG A 106 -23.47 1.84 15.92
N ASP A 107 -24.11 0.85 16.53
CA ASP A 107 -25.27 0.18 15.94
C ASP A 107 -26.50 1.11 16.01
N ILE A 108 -27.09 1.43 14.86
CA ILE A 108 -28.22 2.36 14.75
C ILE A 108 -29.51 1.52 14.71
N SER A 109 -29.91 0.94 15.84
CA SER A 109 -31.14 0.15 15.92
C SER A 109 -32.38 1.03 15.67
N VAL A 110 -33.07 0.81 14.54
CA VAL A 110 -34.36 1.44 14.26
C VAL A 110 -35.48 0.64 14.95
N THR A 111 -35.75 0.95 16.22
CA THR A 111 -36.95 0.44 16.90
C THR A 111 -38.20 1.15 16.38
N ARG A 112 -38.87 0.52 15.41
CA ARG A 112 -40.27 0.83 15.05
C ARG A 112 -41.19 0.22 16.12
N ASP A 113 -41.33 0.92 17.25
CA ASP A 113 -42.24 0.49 18.31
C ASP A 113 -43.70 0.59 17.85
N SER A 114 -44.38 -0.54 17.73
CA SER A 114 -45.84 -0.61 17.62
C SER A 114 -46.44 -1.01 18.99
N PRO A 115 -47.39 -0.25 19.54
CA PRO A 115 -48.02 -0.62 20.80
C PRO A 115 -49.12 -1.65 20.57
N SER A 116 -48.90 -2.89 21.01
CA SER A 116 -49.97 -3.89 21.12
C SER A 116 -50.83 -3.62 22.36
N GLU A 117 -52.11 -3.34 22.19
CA GLU A 117 -53.07 -3.28 23.30
C GLU A 117 -53.29 -4.68 23.91
N GLY A 118 -53.45 -4.73 25.23
CA GLY A 118 -53.66 -5.97 25.98
C GLY A 118 -53.95 -5.71 27.46
N GLU A 119 -55.21 -5.48 27.80
CA GLU A 119 -55.66 -5.24 29.18
C GLU A 119 -55.58 -6.50 30.08
N ASN A 120 -55.13 -6.38 31.33
CA ASN A 120 -56.01 -6.33 32.52
C ASN A 120 -55.29 -6.59 33.88
N LYS A 121 -55.44 -5.63 34.80
CA LYS A 121 -55.72 -5.74 36.26
C LYS A 121 -54.92 -6.72 37.15
N ILE A 122 -54.42 -6.18 38.28
CA ILE A 122 -55.07 -6.29 39.61
C ILE A 122 -54.57 -5.18 40.56
N ASN A 123 -55.44 -4.76 41.49
CA ASN A 123 -55.30 -3.56 42.33
C ASN A 123 -54.70 -3.81 43.73
N ASN A 124 -54.19 -2.71 44.33
CA ASN A 124 -54.38 -2.23 45.73
C ASN A 124 -53.07 -1.58 46.23
N ALA A 125 -52.98 -0.40 46.88
CA ALA A 125 -53.87 0.75 47.15
C ALA A 125 -52.93 1.95 47.53
N LYS A 126 -53.28 3.12 48.10
CA LYS A 126 -54.51 3.71 48.67
C LYS A 126 -54.33 5.26 48.79
N ALA A 127 -55.43 6.03 48.71
CA ALA A 127 -55.58 7.44 49.13
C ALA A 127 -54.85 8.56 48.34
N SER A 128 -55.58 9.66 48.10
CA SER A 128 -55.15 10.86 47.37
C SER A 128 -54.98 12.08 48.28
N MET A 129 -54.10 13.00 47.89
CA MET A 129 -54.27 14.45 48.09
C MET A 129 -53.44 15.21 47.05
N LYS A 130 -53.86 16.44 46.75
CA LYS A 130 -53.41 17.24 45.59
C LYS A 130 -52.08 17.98 45.81
N GLU A 131 -51.46 18.33 44.67
CA GLU A 131 -50.49 19.44 44.48
C GLU A 131 -49.15 19.43 45.24
N LYS A 132 -48.09 18.93 44.59
CA LYS A 132 -46.86 19.69 44.20
C LYS A 132 -45.72 18.76 43.75
N THR A 133 -45.70 18.34 42.47
CA THR A 133 -44.54 17.59 41.93
C THR A 133 -44.24 17.80 40.44
N GLN A 134 -44.57 18.98 39.88
CA GLN A 134 -44.15 19.36 38.51
C GLN A 134 -42.77 20.05 38.43
N GLY A 135 -41.99 20.06 39.53
CA GLY A 135 -40.66 20.68 39.59
C GLY A 135 -39.48 19.70 39.47
N ALA A 136 -39.59 18.48 40.00
CA ALA A 136 -38.43 17.59 40.17
C ALA A 136 -37.99 16.87 38.88
N LEU A 137 -38.94 16.36 38.07
CA LEU A 137 -38.60 15.64 36.82
C LEU A 137 -37.97 16.56 35.76
N ARG A 138 -38.32 17.85 35.74
CA ARG A 138 -37.74 18.83 34.82
C ARG A 138 -36.29 19.22 35.16
N PHE A 139 -35.84 18.99 36.39
CA PHE A 139 -34.45 19.25 36.79
C PHE A 139 -33.52 18.09 36.40
N PHE A 140 -33.96 16.84 36.58
CA PHE A 140 -33.16 15.65 36.24
C PHE A 140 -33.12 15.29 34.75
N GLN A 141 -34.00 15.87 33.92
CA GLN A 141 -33.88 15.78 32.45
C GLN A 141 -33.01 16.91 31.86
N ARG A 142 -32.99 18.10 32.48
CA ARG A 142 -32.08 19.20 32.06
C ARG A 142 -30.61 18.94 32.42
N SER A 143 -30.33 18.22 33.51
CA SER A 143 -28.95 17.87 33.87
C SER A 143 -28.29 16.87 32.90
N LYS A 144 -29.07 16.09 32.13
CA LYS A 144 -28.54 15.18 31.11
C LYS A 144 -28.36 15.85 29.75
N SER A 145 -29.24 16.78 29.35
CA SER A 145 -29.04 17.55 28.12
C SER A 145 -27.85 18.49 28.22
N VAL A 146 -27.68 19.20 29.35
CA VAL A 146 -26.56 20.14 29.53
C VAL A 146 -25.20 19.43 29.62
N PHE A 147 -25.13 18.20 30.13
CA PHE A 147 -23.89 17.40 30.07
C PHE A 147 -23.56 16.91 28.67
N MET A 148 -24.57 16.53 27.86
CA MET A 148 -24.37 16.21 26.45
C MET A 148 -24.01 17.46 25.63
N GLU A 149 -24.64 18.60 25.90
CA GLU A 149 -24.40 19.88 25.24
C GLU A 149 -23.01 20.44 25.58
N ALA A 150 -22.52 20.22 26.81
CA ALA A 150 -21.14 20.49 27.21
C ALA A 150 -20.14 19.52 26.57
N ALA A 151 -20.43 18.21 26.54
CA ALA A 151 -19.59 17.24 25.86
C ALA A 151 -19.52 17.49 24.34
N GLU A 152 -20.63 17.88 23.72
CA GLU A 152 -20.75 18.18 22.30
C GLU A 152 -20.20 19.57 21.95
N ALA A 153 -20.23 20.54 22.87
CA ALA A 153 -19.47 21.79 22.77
C ALA A 153 -17.96 21.57 22.92
N VAL A 154 -17.53 20.64 23.79
CA VAL A 154 -16.13 20.20 23.88
C VAL A 154 -15.72 19.45 22.61
N CYS A 155 -16.56 18.60 22.04
CA CYS A 155 -16.31 17.98 20.74
C CYS A 155 -16.27 19.02 19.61
N ARG A 156 -17.18 20.01 19.56
CA ARG A 156 -17.14 21.10 18.57
C ARG A 156 -15.90 21.99 18.73
N ALA A 157 -15.42 22.21 19.97
CA ALA A 157 -14.16 22.89 20.24
C ALA A 157 -12.92 22.05 19.89
N ALA A 158 -13.01 20.71 19.92
CA ALA A 158 -11.95 19.79 19.49
C ALA A 158 -11.95 19.53 17.97
N VAL A 159 -13.09 19.64 17.29
CA VAL A 159 -13.21 19.54 15.82
C VAL A 159 -12.64 20.77 15.11
N GLY A 160 -12.52 21.90 15.81
CA GLY A 160 -11.68 23.02 15.37
C GLY A 160 -10.20 22.71 15.54
N CYS A 161 -9.57 22.16 14.50
CA CYS A 161 -8.13 21.85 14.45
C CYS A 161 -7.63 20.87 15.53
N GLN A 162 -8.06 19.61 15.46
CA GLN A 162 -7.24 18.49 15.94
C GLN A 162 -6.75 17.66 14.75
N VAL A 163 -5.44 17.68 14.56
CA VAL A 163 -4.73 16.75 13.68
C VAL A 163 -4.89 15.36 14.29
N GLY A 164 -5.82 14.58 13.74
CA GLY A 164 -5.87 13.14 13.99
C GLY A 164 -4.52 12.53 13.63
N ASP A 165 -4.16 11.43 14.28
CA ASP A 165 -2.92 10.71 14.00
C ASP A 165 -2.85 10.36 12.49
N GLU A 166 -2.08 11.14 11.73
CA GLU A 166 -1.92 11.01 10.27
C GLU A 166 -1.55 9.57 9.89
N THR A 167 -0.87 8.85 10.78
CA THR A 167 -0.45 7.47 10.57
C THR A 167 -1.64 6.50 10.55
N LYS A 168 -2.78 6.84 11.16
CA LYS A 168 -4.04 6.07 11.12
C LYS A 168 -5.05 6.57 10.06
N ARG A 169 -4.65 7.42 9.12
CA ARG A 169 -5.47 7.82 7.97
C ARG A 169 -5.79 6.61 7.06
N ILE A 170 -7.05 6.45 6.65
CA ILE A 170 -7.45 5.48 5.61
C ILE A 170 -6.98 6.00 4.25
N GLU A 171 -6.29 5.15 3.50
CA GLU A 171 -5.69 5.47 2.20
C GLU A 171 -6.23 4.56 1.08
N ALA A 172 -6.69 3.34 1.41
CA ALA A 172 -7.19 2.38 0.43
C ALA A 172 -8.34 1.51 0.97
N LEU A 173 -9.27 1.13 0.09
CA LEU A 173 -10.42 0.29 0.40
C LEU A 173 -10.71 -0.69 -0.75
N ALA A 174 -10.87 -1.99 -0.47
CA ALA A 174 -11.18 -3.01 -1.48
C ALA A 174 -12.10 -4.13 -0.98
N ALA A 175 -13.04 -4.58 -1.82
CA ALA A 175 -13.88 -5.77 -1.55
C ALA A 175 -13.31 -7.01 -2.24
N SER A 176 -13.26 -8.14 -1.52
CA SER A 176 -12.73 -9.41 -1.98
C SER A 176 -13.82 -10.45 -2.26
N THR A 177 -13.47 -11.52 -2.99
CA THR A 177 -14.43 -12.45 -3.61
C THR A 177 -15.26 -13.27 -2.61
N ASN A 178 -14.77 -13.42 -1.39
CA ASN A 178 -15.41 -14.06 -0.25
C ASN A 178 -16.21 -13.06 0.63
N GLN A 179 -16.57 -11.89 0.10
CA GLN A 179 -17.34 -10.84 0.80
C GLN A 179 -16.61 -10.24 2.03
N MET A 180 -15.27 -10.23 2.01
CA MET A 180 -14.48 -9.51 3.02
C MET A 180 -14.03 -8.15 2.48
N ILE A 181 -14.07 -7.13 3.34
CA ILE A 181 -13.62 -5.75 3.06
C ILE A 181 -12.22 -5.57 3.63
N TRP A 182 -11.35 -4.90 2.88
CA TRP A 182 -9.95 -4.65 3.21
C TRP A 182 -9.68 -3.16 3.24
N ILE A 183 -9.08 -2.67 4.32
CA ILE A 183 -8.77 -1.25 4.55
C ILE A 183 -7.28 -1.09 4.78
N GLY A 184 -6.62 -0.29 3.93
CA GLY A 184 -5.21 0.06 4.03
C GLY A 184 -5.01 1.45 4.62
N TYR A 185 -4.01 1.59 5.50
CA TYR A 185 -3.74 2.82 6.25
C TYR A 185 -2.37 3.43 5.92
N ALA A 186 -2.21 4.71 6.26
CA ALA A 186 -0.99 5.49 6.05
C ALA A 186 0.25 4.98 6.83
N ASN A 187 0.08 4.20 7.90
CA ASN A 187 1.17 3.52 8.63
C ASN A 187 1.53 2.13 8.07
N GLY A 188 0.84 1.65 7.03
CA GLY A 188 1.04 0.30 6.48
C GLY A 188 0.32 -0.82 7.23
N LEU A 189 -0.56 -0.49 8.19
CA LEU A 189 -1.56 -1.42 8.70
C LEU A 189 -2.56 -1.75 7.58
N LEU A 190 -2.94 -3.02 7.50
CA LEU A 190 -3.99 -3.53 6.62
C LEU A 190 -4.99 -4.31 7.47
N VAL A 191 -6.26 -3.95 7.41
CA VAL A 191 -7.30 -4.50 8.28
C VAL A 191 -8.39 -5.18 7.46
N GLN A 192 -8.77 -6.39 7.88
CA GLN A 192 -9.81 -7.21 7.31
C GLN A 192 -11.10 -7.09 8.14
N TRP A 193 -12.20 -6.84 7.44
CA TRP A 193 -13.55 -6.74 7.97
C TRP A 193 -14.48 -7.70 7.22
N ASP A 194 -15.53 -8.17 7.87
CA ASP A 194 -16.61 -8.86 7.16
C ASP A 194 -17.60 -7.86 6.51
N PHE A 195 -18.44 -8.35 5.60
CA PHE A 195 -19.52 -7.56 4.98
C PHE A 195 -20.59 -7.04 5.95
N GLN A 196 -20.61 -7.49 7.21
CA GLN A 196 -21.50 -6.99 8.27
C GLN A 196 -20.86 -5.86 9.08
N GLY A 197 -19.62 -5.46 8.75
CA GLY A 197 -18.88 -4.45 9.49
C GLY A 197 -18.49 -4.91 10.88
N ASN A 198 -18.08 -6.18 11.01
CA ASN A 198 -17.33 -6.65 12.16
C ASN A 198 -15.83 -6.70 11.80
N HIS A 199 -14.99 -6.31 12.75
CA HIS A 199 -13.54 -6.41 12.62
C HIS A 199 -13.10 -7.89 12.73
N ILE A 200 -12.18 -8.33 11.88
CA ILE A 200 -11.79 -9.74 11.76
C ILE A 200 -10.30 -9.95 12.09
N ARG A 201 -9.39 -9.30 11.37
CA ARG A 201 -7.93 -9.45 11.53
C ARG A 201 -7.17 -8.20 11.10
N GLU A 202 -5.98 -8.01 11.68
CA GLU A 202 -5.02 -7.01 11.26
C GLU A 202 -3.73 -7.64 10.74
N PHE A 203 -3.07 -6.95 9.80
CA PHE A 203 -1.80 -7.35 9.19
C PHE A 203 -0.89 -6.13 9.08
N ARG A 204 0.42 -6.31 9.33
CA ARG A 204 1.43 -5.26 9.17
C ARG A 204 2.72 -5.82 8.57
N HIS A 205 2.76 -5.85 7.24
CA HIS A 205 3.88 -6.37 6.45
C HIS A 205 4.87 -5.29 6.00
N ALA A 206 4.52 -4.01 6.17
CA ALA A 206 5.39 -2.86 5.94
C ALA A 206 4.97 -1.69 6.84
N SER A 207 5.91 -0.79 7.13
CA SER A 207 5.66 0.48 7.85
C SER A 207 5.62 1.67 6.88
N VAL A 208 4.89 1.50 5.77
CA VAL A 208 4.78 2.47 4.67
C VAL A 208 3.31 2.57 4.27
N ALA A 209 2.82 3.78 3.97
CA ALA A 209 1.44 4.00 3.54
C ALA A 209 1.01 3.08 2.40
N ILE A 210 -0.12 2.41 2.58
CA ILE A 210 -0.80 1.61 1.55
C ILE A 210 -1.64 2.57 0.73
N GLN A 211 -1.21 2.89 -0.50
CA GLN A 211 -1.85 3.87 -1.37
C GLN A 211 -3.00 3.28 -2.19
N CYS A 212 -2.96 1.99 -2.50
CA CYS A 212 -4.05 1.32 -3.19
C CYS A 212 -4.12 -0.18 -2.87
N LEU A 213 -5.31 -0.76 -3.04
CA LEU A 213 -5.60 -2.17 -2.85
C LEU A 213 -6.37 -2.73 -4.05
N CYS A 214 -6.09 -3.96 -4.44
CA CYS A 214 -6.86 -4.68 -5.44
C CYS A 214 -7.04 -6.15 -5.06
N ALA A 215 -8.29 -6.59 -4.87
CA ALA A 215 -8.60 -7.96 -4.47
C ALA A 215 -9.03 -8.81 -5.67
N LEU A 216 -8.27 -9.86 -5.97
CA LEU A 216 -8.41 -10.68 -7.18
C LEU A 216 -8.36 -12.17 -6.86
N GLY A 217 -9.50 -12.83 -7.01
CA GLY A 217 -9.62 -14.24 -6.65
C GLY A 217 -9.26 -14.46 -5.20
N THR A 218 -8.25 -15.29 -4.95
CA THR A 218 -7.68 -15.58 -3.62
C THR A 218 -6.64 -14.56 -3.14
N ARG A 219 -6.25 -13.59 -3.96
CA ARG A 219 -5.10 -12.70 -3.72
C ARG A 219 -5.52 -11.26 -3.42
N ILE A 220 -4.80 -10.63 -2.50
CA ILE A 220 -4.88 -9.19 -2.23
C ILE A 220 -3.57 -8.56 -2.71
N TRP A 221 -3.67 -7.65 -3.66
CA TRP A 221 -2.57 -6.81 -4.15
C TRP A 221 -2.55 -5.50 -3.36
N ILE A 222 -1.37 -5.09 -2.93
CA ILE A 222 -1.16 -3.95 -2.05
C ILE A 222 -0.10 -3.05 -2.68
N GLY A 223 -0.46 -1.79 -2.98
CA GLY A 223 0.44 -0.78 -3.52
C GLY A 223 0.88 0.20 -2.45
N TYR A 224 2.18 0.49 -2.38
CA TYR A 224 2.77 1.32 -1.33
C TYR A 224 3.29 2.67 -1.85
N ALA A 225 3.37 3.65 -0.95
CA ALA A 225 3.95 4.95 -1.22
C ALA A 225 5.44 4.91 -1.64
N ASP A 226 6.20 3.87 -1.26
CA ASP A 226 7.61 3.68 -1.67
C ASP A 226 7.79 2.95 -3.02
N GLY A 227 6.71 2.82 -3.79
CA GLY A 227 6.71 2.18 -5.13
C GLY A 227 6.72 0.65 -5.11
N ARG A 228 6.62 0.02 -3.93
CA ARG A 228 6.47 -1.43 -3.80
C ARG A 228 5.06 -1.90 -4.12
N VAL A 229 5.00 -3.13 -4.60
CA VAL A 229 3.78 -3.96 -4.61
C VAL A 229 4.06 -5.19 -3.75
N GLN A 230 3.14 -5.53 -2.86
CA GLN A 230 3.10 -6.85 -2.20
C GLN A 230 1.80 -7.56 -2.54
N ILE A 231 1.84 -8.88 -2.47
CA ILE A 231 0.71 -9.76 -2.76
C ILE A 231 0.64 -10.79 -1.63
N MET A 232 -0.56 -10.97 -1.10
CA MET A 232 -0.86 -11.96 -0.05
C MET A 232 -2.14 -12.73 -0.36
N GLU A 233 -2.33 -13.86 0.32
CA GLU A 233 -3.60 -14.58 0.34
C GLU A 233 -4.59 -13.95 1.33
N GLN A 234 -5.87 -14.29 1.21
CA GLN A 234 -6.96 -13.75 2.03
C GLN A 234 -6.86 -14.07 3.54
N ASP A 235 -5.98 -14.99 3.93
CA ASP A 235 -5.70 -15.34 5.33
C ASP A 235 -4.58 -14.51 5.97
N GLY A 236 -3.83 -13.75 5.15
CA GLY A 236 -2.69 -12.91 5.55
C GLY A 236 -1.32 -13.38 5.04
N ASN A 237 -1.22 -14.59 4.46
CA ASN A 237 0.05 -15.17 4.04
C ASN A 237 0.67 -14.43 2.84
N LEU A 238 1.90 -13.93 2.99
CA LEU A 238 2.62 -13.25 1.90
C LEU A 238 3.01 -14.23 0.79
N LEU A 239 2.57 -13.96 -0.43
CA LEU A 239 2.99 -14.67 -1.64
C LEU A 239 4.25 -14.09 -2.25
N GLY A 240 4.49 -12.79 -2.08
CA GLY A 240 5.70 -12.10 -2.51
C GLY A 240 5.53 -10.59 -2.66
N GLY A 241 6.61 -9.90 -2.98
CA GLY A 241 6.58 -8.47 -3.25
C GLY A 241 7.83 -7.97 -3.96
N TRP A 242 7.73 -6.84 -4.62
CA TRP A 242 8.80 -6.24 -5.42
C TRP A 242 8.65 -4.72 -5.55
N VAL A 243 9.73 -4.05 -5.93
CA VAL A 243 9.69 -2.62 -6.29
C VAL A 243 9.11 -2.49 -7.70
N ALA A 244 7.81 -2.20 -7.78
CA ALA A 244 7.11 -2.04 -9.05
C ALA A 244 7.54 -0.76 -9.76
N HIS A 245 7.60 0.36 -9.04
CA HIS A 245 7.97 1.69 -9.51
C HIS A 245 9.00 2.35 -8.58
N ASP A 246 9.59 3.47 -8.99
CA ASP A 246 10.48 4.31 -8.16
C ASP A 246 9.74 5.50 -7.50
N SER A 247 8.44 5.63 -7.75
CA SER A 247 7.48 6.54 -7.12
C SER A 247 6.29 5.74 -6.58
N SER A 248 5.42 6.37 -5.77
CA SER A 248 4.25 5.76 -5.13
C SER A 248 3.35 5.00 -6.10
N VAL A 249 2.82 3.85 -5.67
CA VAL A 249 1.81 3.10 -6.46
C VAL A 249 0.43 3.67 -6.15
N VAL A 250 -0.02 4.63 -6.96
CA VAL A 250 -1.24 5.41 -6.70
C VAL A 250 -2.52 4.60 -6.96
N GLU A 251 -2.54 3.78 -8.01
CA GLU A 251 -3.74 3.04 -8.41
C GLU A 251 -3.41 1.67 -9.03
N MET A 252 -4.35 0.73 -8.93
CA MET A 252 -4.32 -0.54 -9.65
C MET A 252 -5.60 -0.77 -10.45
N ALA A 253 -5.46 -1.10 -11.73
CA ALA A 253 -6.56 -1.44 -12.63
C ALA A 253 -6.36 -2.86 -13.21
N VAL A 254 -7.45 -3.54 -13.58
CA VAL A 254 -7.41 -4.96 -13.98
C VAL A 254 -8.04 -5.14 -15.34
N GLY A 255 -7.32 -5.79 -16.26
CA GLY A 255 -7.79 -5.99 -17.63
C GLY A 255 -6.95 -6.99 -18.41
N GLY A 256 -7.60 -7.78 -19.28
CA GLY A 256 -6.92 -8.69 -20.22
C GLY A 256 -6.09 -9.81 -19.58
N GLY A 257 -6.35 -10.19 -18.32
CA GLY A 257 -5.53 -11.13 -17.55
C GLY A 257 -4.35 -10.48 -16.81
N TYR A 258 -4.27 -9.15 -16.79
CA TYR A 258 -3.21 -8.39 -16.13
C TYR A 258 -3.76 -7.46 -15.04
N VAL A 259 -2.90 -7.18 -14.05
CA VAL A 259 -3.02 -6.07 -13.10
C VAL A 259 -2.03 -4.99 -13.55
N PHE A 260 -2.56 -3.81 -13.83
CA PHE A 260 -1.79 -2.62 -14.16
C PHE A 260 -1.65 -1.75 -12.92
N THR A 261 -0.43 -1.29 -12.65
CA THR A 261 -0.07 -0.42 -11.53
C THR A 261 0.35 0.94 -12.06
N LEU A 262 -0.28 2.02 -11.58
CA LEU A 262 0.04 3.41 -11.91
C LEU A 262 0.96 4.02 -10.85
N ALA A 263 2.05 4.66 -11.29
CA ALA A 263 2.98 5.39 -10.44
C ALA A 263 2.58 6.86 -10.27
N GLY A 264 2.96 7.51 -9.17
CA GLY A 264 2.78 8.95 -8.96
C GLY A 264 3.44 9.83 -10.03
N HIS A 265 4.49 9.33 -10.69
CA HIS A 265 5.12 9.96 -11.86
C HIS A 265 4.40 9.69 -13.20
N GLY A 266 3.20 9.09 -13.19
CA GLY A 266 2.40 8.75 -14.38
C GLY A 266 2.80 7.44 -15.10
N GLY A 267 3.77 6.68 -14.59
CA GLY A 267 4.22 5.44 -15.24
C GLY A 267 3.28 4.25 -15.02
N ILE A 268 3.05 3.46 -16.06
CA ILE A 268 2.17 2.26 -15.99
C ILE A 268 3.01 0.99 -16.21
N ARG A 269 2.81 -0.01 -15.33
CA ARG A 269 3.42 -1.36 -15.45
C ARG A 269 2.36 -2.43 -15.28
N GLY A 270 2.41 -3.48 -16.10
CA GLY A 270 1.47 -4.60 -16.09
C GLY A 270 2.12 -5.89 -15.57
N TRP A 271 1.37 -6.63 -14.76
CA TRP A 271 1.75 -7.89 -14.12
C TRP A 271 0.65 -8.92 -14.41
N THR A 272 0.93 -10.22 -14.47
CA THR A 272 -0.17 -11.19 -14.66
C THR A 272 -1.04 -11.24 -13.41
N MET A 273 -2.35 -11.48 -13.54
CA MET A 273 -3.22 -11.67 -12.37
C MET A 273 -2.77 -12.82 -11.45
N THR A 274 -2.00 -13.77 -12.01
CA THR A 274 -1.40 -14.88 -11.27
C THR A 274 -0.03 -14.59 -10.67
N SER A 275 0.55 -13.39 -10.84
CA SER A 275 1.87 -13.06 -10.29
C SER A 275 1.80 -12.95 -8.74
N PRO A 276 2.82 -13.39 -7.98
CA PRO A 276 3.96 -14.18 -8.44
C PRO A 276 3.54 -15.60 -8.86
N SER A 277 4.17 -16.07 -9.92
CA SER A 277 3.92 -17.34 -10.60
C SER A 277 5.22 -17.93 -11.20
N PRO A 278 5.22 -19.22 -11.58
CA PRO A 278 6.33 -19.80 -12.35
C PRO A 278 6.60 -19.10 -13.70
N PHE A 279 5.58 -18.44 -14.28
CA PHE A 279 5.74 -17.62 -15.49
C PHE A 279 6.66 -16.43 -15.23
N ASP A 280 6.47 -15.71 -14.12
CA ASP A 280 7.30 -14.54 -13.77
C ASP A 280 8.77 -14.92 -13.60
N SER A 281 9.05 -16.04 -12.91
CA SER A 281 10.42 -16.54 -12.75
C SER A 281 11.07 -16.89 -14.08
N ARG A 282 10.35 -17.57 -15.00
CA ARG A 282 10.89 -17.90 -16.33
C ARG A 282 11.10 -16.67 -17.19
N LEU A 283 10.15 -15.73 -17.18
CA LEU A 283 10.23 -14.50 -17.96
C LEU A 283 11.34 -13.59 -17.43
N ARG A 284 11.52 -13.48 -16.11
CA ARG A 284 12.65 -12.79 -15.48
C ARG A 284 13.98 -13.40 -15.90
N LEU A 285 14.14 -14.74 -15.85
CA LEU A 285 15.38 -15.40 -16.28
C LEU A 285 15.67 -15.19 -17.77
N ALA A 286 14.67 -15.32 -18.64
CA ALA A 286 14.82 -15.07 -20.08
C ALA A 286 15.15 -13.61 -20.39
N LEU A 287 14.58 -12.66 -19.65
CA LEU A 287 14.89 -11.23 -19.79
C LEU A 287 16.30 -10.92 -19.26
N MET A 288 16.73 -11.54 -18.15
CA MET A 288 18.09 -11.41 -17.63
C MET A 288 19.15 -11.92 -18.60
N GLN A 289 18.88 -12.99 -19.37
CA GLN A 289 19.77 -13.44 -20.45
C GLN A 289 19.92 -12.41 -21.57
N LYS A 290 18.90 -11.58 -21.81
CA LYS A 290 18.95 -10.42 -22.70
C LYS A 290 19.47 -9.15 -22.01
N GLY A 291 19.96 -9.22 -20.77
CA GLY A 291 20.34 -8.06 -19.95
C GLY A 291 21.20 -7.02 -20.67
N LEU A 292 22.20 -7.48 -21.43
CA LEU A 292 23.11 -6.61 -22.16
C LEU A 292 22.44 -5.79 -23.29
N SER A 293 21.36 -6.27 -23.91
CA SER A 293 20.74 -5.53 -25.03
C SER A 293 19.97 -4.28 -24.60
N TYR A 294 19.50 -4.25 -23.34
CA TYR A 294 18.79 -3.11 -22.76
C TYR A 294 19.56 -2.42 -21.62
N THR A 295 20.86 -2.70 -21.49
CA THR A 295 21.73 -1.98 -20.53
C THR A 295 22.42 -0.82 -21.23
N LYS A 296 22.22 0.39 -20.70
CA LYS A 296 22.99 1.56 -21.07
C LYS A 296 23.98 1.88 -19.94
N LYS A 297 25.26 2.08 -20.26
CA LYS A 297 26.23 2.66 -19.32
C LYS A 297 26.02 4.19 -19.32
N GLU A 298 25.81 4.77 -18.15
CA GLU A 298 25.76 6.23 -17.94
C GLU A 298 26.96 6.63 -17.10
N HIS A 299 27.81 7.53 -17.61
CA HIS A 299 28.97 8.03 -16.90
C HIS A 299 28.61 9.30 -16.13
N ILE A 300 28.86 9.33 -14.82
CA ILE A 300 28.61 10.50 -13.95
C ILE A 300 29.87 10.84 -13.15
N LYS A 301 30.02 12.12 -12.80
CA LYS A 301 31.07 12.60 -11.90
C LYS A 301 30.51 12.88 -10.52
N ILE A 302 31.13 12.34 -9.47
CA ILE A 302 30.76 12.61 -8.08
C ILE A 302 31.92 13.30 -7.37
N LEU A 303 31.70 14.54 -6.92
CA LEU A 303 32.61 15.27 -6.04
C LEU A 303 32.23 14.99 -4.59
N ALA A 304 33.12 14.35 -3.83
CA ALA A 304 33.02 14.21 -2.39
C ALA A 304 34.01 15.15 -1.70
N GLY A 305 33.60 15.76 -0.58
CA GLY A 305 34.46 16.59 0.25
C GLY A 305 34.23 16.40 1.74
N SER A 306 35.30 16.50 2.53
CA SER A 306 35.26 16.55 4.00
C SER A 306 36.01 17.79 4.52
N TRP A 307 35.49 18.44 5.56
CA TRP A 307 36.22 19.52 6.25
C TRP A 307 35.77 19.71 7.71
N ASN A 308 36.69 19.54 8.66
CA ASN A 308 36.49 19.95 10.05
C ASN A 308 36.65 21.47 10.15
N VAL A 309 35.59 22.19 10.55
CA VAL A 309 35.57 23.67 10.62
C VAL A 309 35.89 24.22 12.01
N ASN A 310 36.30 23.37 12.97
CA ASN A 310 36.79 23.76 14.29
C ASN A 310 35.89 24.79 15.02
N GLN A 311 34.63 24.39 15.20
CA GLN A 311 33.58 25.08 15.98
C GLN A 311 33.14 26.44 15.42
N GLU A 312 33.47 26.70 14.16
CA GLU A 312 33.06 27.89 13.42
C GLU A 312 32.01 27.57 12.34
N ARG A 313 31.64 28.59 11.56
CA ARG A 313 30.83 28.43 10.34
C ARG A 313 31.75 28.36 9.14
N ALA A 314 31.46 27.46 8.21
CA ALA A 314 32.13 27.44 6.91
C ALA A 314 31.94 28.78 6.19
N ASN A 315 33.03 29.55 6.06
CA ASN A 315 33.02 30.86 5.39
C ASN A 315 32.78 30.70 3.88
N TYR A 316 32.05 31.67 3.29
CA TYR A 316 31.67 31.66 1.88
C TYR A 316 32.89 31.59 0.94
N ASP A 317 33.89 32.45 1.13
CA ASP A 317 35.08 32.49 0.27
C ASP A 317 35.90 31.19 0.34
N SER A 318 35.92 30.57 1.52
CA SER A 318 36.59 29.30 1.78
C SER A 318 35.87 28.14 1.08
N LEU A 319 34.53 28.12 1.11
CA LEU A 319 33.71 27.18 0.34
C LEU A 319 33.88 27.37 -1.17
N ILE A 320 33.96 28.61 -1.65
CA ILE A 320 34.23 28.90 -3.07
C ILE A 320 35.61 28.38 -3.49
N SER A 321 36.65 28.67 -2.71
CA SER A 321 38.03 28.21 -3.00
C SER A 321 38.16 26.68 -3.00
N TRP A 322 37.44 26.01 -2.09
CA TRP A 322 37.42 24.55 -2.00
C TRP A 322 36.64 23.88 -3.14
N LEU A 323 35.43 24.35 -3.43
CA LEU A 323 34.43 23.62 -4.21
C LEU A 323 34.09 24.24 -5.57
N ALA A 324 34.19 25.55 -5.79
CA ALA A 324 33.52 26.20 -6.92
C ALA A 324 33.95 25.68 -8.30
N TYR A 325 35.27 25.52 -8.53
CA TYR A 325 35.76 24.95 -9.79
C TYR A 325 35.44 23.44 -9.89
N PRO A 326 35.81 22.57 -8.93
CA PRO A 326 35.45 21.14 -8.99
C PRO A 326 33.96 20.84 -9.13
N ALA A 327 33.09 21.61 -8.46
CA ALA A 327 31.65 21.41 -8.48
C ALA A 327 31.05 21.69 -9.87
N SER A 328 31.68 22.53 -10.68
CA SER A 328 31.24 22.80 -12.06
C SER A 328 31.42 21.63 -13.02
N GLU A 329 32.34 20.71 -12.70
CA GLU A 329 32.55 19.45 -13.46
C GLU A 329 31.74 18.26 -12.90
N ALA A 330 31.17 18.39 -11.71
CA ALA A 330 30.49 17.31 -11.01
C ALA A 330 29.01 17.19 -11.41
N SER A 331 28.52 15.97 -11.56
CA SER A 331 27.08 15.68 -11.68
C SER A 331 26.39 15.67 -10.32
N ILE A 332 27.13 15.27 -9.27
CA ILE A 332 26.67 15.22 -7.87
C ILE A 332 27.79 15.77 -6.99
N VAL A 333 27.45 16.64 -6.04
CA VAL A 333 28.38 17.16 -5.02
C VAL A 333 27.88 16.72 -3.65
N VAL A 334 28.76 16.14 -2.84
CA VAL A 334 28.47 15.73 -1.46
C VAL A 334 29.54 16.27 -0.53
N VAL A 335 29.10 16.93 0.55
CA VAL A 335 29.97 17.65 1.49
C VAL A 335 29.66 17.18 2.90
N GLY A 336 30.66 16.61 3.58
CA GLY A 336 30.67 16.38 5.02
C GLY A 336 31.42 17.50 5.73
N LEU A 337 30.82 18.02 6.80
CA LEU A 337 31.47 18.98 7.70
C LEU A 337 31.50 18.40 9.11
N GLN A 338 32.55 18.67 9.86
CA GLN A 338 32.71 18.30 11.27
C GLN A 338 32.94 19.56 12.11
N GLU A 339 32.56 19.50 13.39
CA GLU A 339 32.63 20.62 14.33
C GLU A 339 32.00 21.93 13.81
N MET A 340 30.85 21.86 13.14
CA MET A 340 30.11 23.06 12.76
C MET A 340 29.52 23.80 13.98
N GLU A 341 29.49 25.13 13.95
CA GLU A 341 28.69 25.93 14.89
C GLU A 341 27.19 25.60 14.71
N MET A 342 26.60 24.86 15.67
CA MET A 342 25.21 24.43 15.60
C MET A 342 24.28 25.23 16.50
N GLY A 343 23.12 25.62 15.98
CA GLY A 343 22.08 26.30 16.76
C GLY A 343 21.49 25.43 17.88
N PRO A 344 20.87 26.03 18.93
CA PRO A 344 20.46 25.31 20.15
C PRO A 344 19.56 24.09 19.92
N GLY A 345 18.65 24.16 18.93
CA GLY A 345 17.74 23.05 18.60
C GLY A 345 18.44 21.85 17.96
N PHE A 346 19.57 22.05 17.26
CA PHE A 346 20.35 20.95 16.70
C PHE A 346 21.26 20.32 17.76
N LEU A 347 21.83 21.11 18.69
CA LEU A 347 22.60 20.57 19.81
C LEU A 347 21.77 19.59 20.66
N ALA A 348 20.49 19.89 20.91
CA ALA A 348 19.57 18.98 21.59
C ALA A 348 19.32 17.66 20.82
N MET A 349 19.29 17.71 19.48
CA MET A 349 19.14 16.52 18.62
C MET A 349 20.44 15.71 18.51
N ALA A 350 21.59 16.37 18.47
CA ALA A 350 22.90 15.72 18.42
C ALA A 350 23.22 15.01 19.74
N ALA A 351 22.95 15.65 20.89
CA ALA A 351 23.10 15.03 22.21
C ALA A 351 22.18 13.82 22.44
N ALA A 352 21.10 13.69 21.66
CA ALA A 352 20.19 12.53 21.69
C ALA A 352 20.62 11.38 20.75
N LYS A 353 21.69 11.54 19.97
CA LYS A 353 22.28 10.48 19.13
C LYS A 353 23.66 10.12 19.64
N GLU A 354 23.83 8.87 20.08
CA GLU A 354 25.08 8.34 20.63
C GLU A 354 26.22 8.17 19.59
N THR A 355 26.05 8.67 18.36
CA THR A 355 26.95 8.41 17.23
C THR A 355 27.51 9.70 16.62
N GLY A 356 28.84 9.82 16.55
CA GLY A 356 29.56 10.88 15.83
C GLY A 356 29.48 10.80 14.30
N ALA A 357 28.37 10.31 13.74
CA ALA A 357 28.20 10.06 12.32
C ALA A 357 26.81 10.46 11.81
N VAL A 358 26.74 10.91 10.55
CA VAL A 358 25.51 11.15 9.79
C VAL A 358 25.63 10.54 8.40
N ALA A 359 24.53 10.03 7.85
CA ALA A 359 24.54 9.38 6.55
C ALA A 359 23.35 9.77 5.66
N LEU A 360 23.56 9.69 4.35
CA LEU A 360 22.60 9.97 3.29
C LEU A 360 22.51 8.74 2.37
N LYS A 361 21.32 8.14 2.22
CA LYS A 361 21.05 7.05 1.27
C LYS A 361 20.12 7.58 0.17
N MET A 362 20.55 7.46 -1.08
CA MET A 362 19.83 7.94 -2.25
C MET A 362 19.74 6.87 -3.35
N ARG A 363 18.91 7.11 -4.37
CA ARG A 363 18.83 6.26 -5.56
C ARG A 363 19.17 7.02 -6.83
N ILE A 364 20.07 6.48 -7.64
CA ILE A 364 20.50 7.00 -8.94
C ILE A 364 20.26 5.90 -9.98
N PHE A 365 19.40 6.13 -10.97
CA PHE A 365 19.03 5.12 -12.00
C PHE A 365 18.62 3.74 -11.44
N ARG A 366 17.94 3.73 -10.28
CA ARG A 366 17.56 2.55 -9.48
C ARG A 366 18.72 1.82 -8.76
N ARG A 367 19.92 2.38 -8.74
CA ARG A 367 21.07 1.96 -7.91
C ARG A 367 21.09 2.75 -6.61
N THR A 368 21.62 2.16 -5.56
CA THR A 368 21.63 2.68 -4.21
C THR A 368 23.02 3.23 -3.88
N LEU A 369 23.10 4.54 -3.65
CA LEU A 369 24.31 5.21 -3.17
C LEU A 369 24.12 5.59 -1.70
N CYS A 370 25.07 5.22 -0.85
CA CYS A 370 25.18 5.69 0.54
C CYS A 370 26.40 6.59 0.69
N VAL A 371 26.25 7.72 1.38
CA VAL A 371 27.38 8.56 1.82
C VAL A 371 27.33 8.74 3.33
N ILE A 372 28.45 8.53 4.00
CA ILE A 372 28.59 8.58 5.45
C ILE A 372 29.63 9.65 5.78
N ASN A 373 29.26 10.60 6.64
CA ASN A 373 30.15 11.59 7.22
C ASN A 373 30.40 11.25 8.70
N CYS A 374 31.66 11.12 9.10
CA CYS A 374 32.05 10.79 10.48
C CYS A 374 32.95 11.85 11.12
N HIS A 375 32.90 11.89 12.45
CA HIS A 375 33.91 12.46 13.32
C HIS A 375 34.25 11.40 14.39
N PHE A 376 35.40 10.74 14.24
CA PHE A 376 35.84 9.67 15.15
C PHE A 376 36.70 10.20 16.31
N SER A 377 36.88 9.35 17.33
CA SER A 377 37.62 9.67 18.54
C SER A 377 39.04 10.17 18.30
N ALA A 378 39.32 11.37 18.82
CA ALA A 378 40.62 12.04 18.74
C ALA A 378 41.70 11.37 19.63
N HIS A 379 42.91 11.96 19.64
CA HIS A 379 44.14 11.50 20.32
C HIS A 379 44.91 10.38 19.61
N LEU A 380 46.24 10.42 19.74
CA LEU A 380 47.18 9.50 19.09
C LEU A 380 46.87 8.04 19.46
N ASP A 381 46.78 7.76 20.76
CA ASP A 381 46.69 6.39 21.32
C ASP A 381 45.30 5.75 21.16
N ALA A 382 44.29 6.50 20.71
CA ALA A 382 42.88 6.07 20.67
C ALA A 382 42.50 5.22 19.43
N VAL A 383 43.46 4.50 18.82
CA VAL A 383 43.23 3.66 17.62
C VAL A 383 42.11 2.65 17.85
N ALA A 384 42.17 1.90 18.96
CA ALA A 384 41.15 0.91 19.31
C ALA A 384 39.75 1.53 19.47
N GLN A 385 39.67 2.78 19.93
CA GLN A 385 38.40 3.49 20.02
C GLN A 385 37.89 3.91 18.63
N ARG A 386 38.74 4.41 17.73
CA ARG A 386 38.35 4.70 16.33
C ARG A 386 37.88 3.46 15.57
N ASN A 387 38.52 2.31 15.81
CA ASN A 387 38.05 1.03 15.25
C ASN A 387 36.66 0.68 15.81
N ALA A 388 36.42 0.86 17.11
CA ALA A 388 35.10 0.65 17.72
C ALA A 388 34.04 1.65 17.24
N ASP A 389 34.42 2.91 16.99
CA ASP A 389 33.53 3.93 16.41
C ASP A 389 33.11 3.53 14.98
N PHE A 390 34.04 3.02 14.16
CA PHE A 390 33.74 2.43 12.85
C PHE A 390 32.75 1.26 12.96
N GLU A 391 33.05 0.25 13.78
CA GLU A 391 32.20 -0.94 13.96
C GLU A 391 30.79 -0.56 14.44
N HIS A 392 30.70 0.39 15.38
CA HIS A 392 29.40 0.89 15.85
C HIS A 392 28.60 1.53 14.72
N VAL A 393 29.21 2.40 13.91
CA VAL A 393 28.54 3.05 12.78
C VAL A 393 28.17 2.03 11.70
N TYR A 394 29.06 1.10 11.38
CA TYR A 394 28.83 0.07 10.37
C TYR A 394 27.65 -0.84 10.72
N HIS A 395 27.56 -1.31 11.97
CA HIS A 395 26.49 -2.20 12.40
C HIS A 395 25.17 -1.51 12.76
N ASN A 396 25.19 -0.28 13.31
CA ASN A 396 23.98 0.37 13.85
C ASN A 396 23.37 1.46 12.94
N MET A 397 24.00 1.82 11.81
CA MET A 397 23.44 2.83 10.89
C MET A 397 22.16 2.32 10.20
N THR A 398 21.01 2.87 10.59
CA THR A 398 19.71 2.57 9.98
C THR A 398 19.17 3.77 9.20
N PHE A 399 18.70 3.53 7.97
CA PHE A 399 18.03 4.55 7.16
C PHE A 399 16.52 4.47 7.32
N GLY A 400 15.88 5.57 7.74
CA GLY A 400 14.43 5.69 7.70
C GLY A 400 13.90 5.59 6.26
N ARG A 401 12.82 4.85 6.03
CA ARG A 401 12.21 4.80 4.69
C ARG A 401 11.62 6.17 4.34
N ILE A 402 11.85 6.60 3.10
CA ILE A 402 11.39 7.89 2.58
C ILE A 402 9.86 7.90 2.58
N VAL A 403 9.26 8.79 3.36
CA VAL A 403 7.84 9.17 3.26
C VAL A 403 7.73 10.22 2.15
N THR A 404 7.50 9.80 0.92
CA THR A 404 7.26 10.73 -0.20
C THR A 404 5.86 11.31 -0.10
N GLY A 405 5.71 12.51 0.46
CA GLY A 405 4.37 13.10 0.65
C GLY A 405 4.25 14.52 1.20
N VAL A 406 5.29 15.37 1.23
CA VAL A 406 5.13 16.80 1.62
C VAL A 406 6.08 17.72 0.83
N SER A 407 5.58 18.83 0.30
CA SER A 407 6.41 19.95 -0.16
C SER A 407 6.99 20.71 1.04
N SER A 408 8.32 20.68 1.16
CA SER A 408 9.20 21.52 1.99
C SER A 408 8.57 22.44 3.06
N VAL A 409 8.68 22.05 4.34
CA VAL A 409 9.28 22.91 5.37
C VAL A 409 10.14 22.01 6.27
N ALA A 410 11.32 22.49 6.69
CA ALA A 410 12.14 21.76 7.65
C ALA A 410 11.51 21.83 9.06
N SER A 411 11.16 20.68 9.63
CA SER A 411 11.02 20.48 11.08
C SER A 411 11.06 18.98 11.39
N GLY A 412 11.80 18.63 12.45
CA GLY A 412 11.95 17.23 12.86
C GLY A 412 10.72 16.70 13.60
N VAL A 413 10.38 15.44 13.36
CA VAL A 413 9.48 14.66 14.22
C VAL A 413 10.20 13.38 14.63
N SER A 414 10.13 13.07 15.92
CA SER A 414 10.89 12.01 16.58
C SER A 414 10.29 10.62 16.33
N SER A 415 11.14 9.60 16.17
CA SER A 415 10.75 8.18 16.24
C SER A 415 11.22 7.54 17.54
N ALA A 416 10.74 8.05 18.68
CA ALA A 416 10.98 7.49 20.01
C ALA A 416 9.91 6.46 20.40
N VAL A 417 10.07 5.20 19.98
CA VAL A 417 9.27 4.07 20.52
C VAL A 417 10.16 2.83 20.78
N GLN A 418 10.47 2.63 22.07
CA GLN A 418 10.70 1.36 22.76
C GLN A 418 11.88 0.45 22.35
N LYS A 419 12.98 0.56 23.11
CA LYS A 419 13.74 -0.62 23.61
C LYS A 419 13.44 -0.82 25.10
N LEU A 420 12.70 -1.87 25.43
CA LEU A 420 12.56 -2.38 26.80
C LEU A 420 12.88 -3.88 26.76
N LYS A 421 14.17 -4.22 26.88
CA LYS A 421 14.62 -5.59 27.17
C LYS A 421 15.15 -5.61 28.61
N GLY A 422 14.37 -6.19 29.51
CA GLY A 422 14.79 -6.41 30.89
C GLY A 422 15.90 -7.46 30.98
N MET A 423 16.81 -7.29 31.93
CA MET A 423 17.81 -8.30 32.26
C MET A 423 17.13 -9.54 32.86
N ASN A 424 17.53 -10.72 32.41
CA ASN A 424 17.76 -11.86 33.30
C ASN A 424 18.60 -12.91 32.59
N ALA A 425 19.78 -13.21 33.15
CA ALA A 425 20.60 -14.33 32.72
C ALA A 425 20.18 -15.59 33.48
N GLN A 426 19.94 -16.69 32.77
CA GLN A 426 19.81 -18.00 33.39
C GLN A 426 20.48 -19.05 32.50
N ARG A 427 21.43 -19.80 33.09
CA ARG A 427 22.12 -20.90 32.41
C ARG A 427 21.15 -22.06 32.20
N VAL A 428 21.27 -22.74 31.06
CA VAL A 428 20.61 -24.03 30.77
C VAL A 428 21.70 -25.02 30.30
N PRO A 429 21.66 -26.32 30.67
CA PRO A 429 22.74 -27.27 30.41
C PRO A 429 22.69 -27.89 29.01
N GLU A 430 23.79 -28.56 28.62
CA GLU A 430 23.90 -29.37 27.40
C GLU A 430 22.88 -30.54 27.38
N PRO A 431 22.31 -30.87 26.20
CA PRO A 431 21.65 -32.15 25.95
C PRO A 431 22.49 -33.10 25.08
N GLU A 432 22.31 -34.40 25.31
CA GLU A 432 23.09 -35.50 24.74
C GLU A 432 22.68 -35.90 23.30
N LEU A 433 23.44 -36.83 22.71
CA LEU A 433 23.31 -37.31 21.34
C LEU A 433 21.92 -37.88 20.97
N GLY A 434 21.39 -37.42 19.82
CA GLY A 434 20.56 -38.25 18.94
C GLY A 434 19.12 -37.75 18.69
N GLN A 435 18.93 -36.97 17.61
CA GLN A 435 17.66 -36.86 16.88
C GLN A 435 17.84 -36.27 15.48
N THR A 436 16.83 -36.43 14.64
CA THR A 436 16.92 -36.39 13.17
C THR A 436 16.73 -35.01 12.52
N GLU A 437 17.27 -34.89 11.31
CA GLU A 437 17.54 -33.70 10.49
C GLU A 437 16.30 -32.93 9.95
N LYS A 438 15.33 -32.56 10.80
CA LYS A 438 14.14 -31.81 10.34
C LYS A 438 13.67 -30.59 11.14
N ASP A 439 14.19 -30.35 12.33
CA ASP A 439 13.82 -29.21 13.16
C ASP A 439 15.08 -28.43 13.58
N LEU A 440 15.66 -27.66 12.65
CA LEU A 440 16.69 -26.68 12.98
C LEU A 440 15.99 -25.38 13.42
N PRO A 441 16.21 -24.86 14.64
CA PRO A 441 15.71 -23.54 15.01
C PRO A 441 16.33 -22.51 14.06
N SER A 442 15.50 -21.66 13.45
CA SER A 442 16.01 -20.47 12.75
C SER A 442 16.86 -19.67 13.74
N LEU A 443 18.17 -19.63 13.50
CA LEU A 443 19.05 -18.66 14.15
C LEU A 443 18.43 -17.27 14.01
N PRO A 444 18.54 -16.39 15.01
CA PRO A 444 18.11 -15.01 14.84
C PRO A 444 18.82 -14.44 13.62
N GLU A 445 18.08 -13.86 12.69
CA GLU A 445 18.67 -13.01 11.66
C GLU A 445 19.29 -11.80 12.37
N GLU A 446 20.58 -11.90 12.71
CA GLU A 446 21.42 -10.72 12.90
C GLU A 446 21.46 -10.02 11.54
N GLY A 447 20.55 -9.06 11.39
CA GLY A 447 20.25 -8.44 10.10
C GLY A 447 21.50 -7.88 9.45
N ILE A 448 21.74 -8.28 8.20
CA ILE A 448 22.84 -7.77 7.38
C ILE A 448 22.81 -6.24 7.43
N PRO A 449 23.93 -5.56 7.76
CA PRO A 449 23.92 -4.11 7.90
C PRO A 449 23.45 -3.40 6.62
N GLN A 450 22.58 -2.39 6.74
CA GLN A 450 21.93 -1.72 5.59
C GLN A 450 22.91 -0.99 4.64
N LEU A 451 24.17 -0.87 5.05
CA LEU A 451 25.30 -0.36 4.27
C LEU A 451 25.78 -1.38 3.22
N VAL A 452 25.70 -2.68 3.52
CA VAL A 452 26.07 -3.78 2.61
C VAL A 452 25.09 -3.92 1.42
N GLU A 453 23.87 -3.40 1.57
CA GLU A 453 22.87 -3.38 0.48
C GLU A 453 23.09 -2.28 -0.57
N ALA A 454 24.08 -1.39 -0.39
CA ALA A 454 24.32 -0.28 -1.30
C ALA A 454 25.19 -0.71 -2.49
N ASP A 455 24.81 -0.29 -3.70
CA ASP A 455 25.62 -0.53 -4.91
C ASP A 455 26.91 0.32 -4.92
N MET A 456 26.94 1.41 -4.14
CA MET A 456 28.12 2.22 -3.86
C MET A 456 28.02 2.86 -2.47
N VAL A 457 29.15 2.92 -1.77
CA VAL A 457 29.32 3.57 -0.47
C VAL A 457 30.47 4.57 -0.57
N ILE A 458 30.28 5.80 -0.10
CA ILE A 458 31.36 6.77 0.12
C ILE A 458 31.44 7.03 1.63
N TRP A 459 32.60 6.84 2.22
CA TRP A 459 32.85 7.15 3.62
C TRP A 459 33.82 8.30 3.70
N LEU A 460 33.42 9.39 4.34
CA LEU A 460 34.25 10.59 4.47
C LEU A 460 34.16 11.13 5.90
N GLY A 461 35.13 11.95 6.29
CA GLY A 461 35.08 12.59 7.60
C GLY A 461 36.44 12.95 8.17
N ASP A 462 36.39 13.50 9.39
CA ASP A 462 37.54 13.49 10.29
C ASP A 462 37.58 12.12 10.98
N LEU A 463 38.35 11.21 10.39
CA LEU A 463 38.53 9.86 10.94
C LEU A 463 39.59 9.84 12.04
N ASN A 464 40.27 10.96 12.32
CA ASN A 464 41.18 11.19 13.43
C ASN A 464 42.38 10.23 13.59
N TYR A 465 42.66 9.35 12.63
CA TYR A 465 43.87 8.53 12.59
C TYR A 465 45.13 9.38 12.40
N ARG A 466 46.23 8.96 13.04
CA ARG A 466 47.47 9.75 13.19
C ARG A 466 48.69 8.99 12.64
N LEU A 467 49.87 9.60 12.75
CA LEU A 467 51.15 8.97 12.44
C LEU A 467 51.80 8.40 13.72
N ASP A 468 52.23 7.14 13.67
CA ASP A 468 52.95 6.49 14.79
C ASP A 468 54.47 6.62 14.68
N ASP A 469 55.13 6.47 15.83
CA ASP A 469 56.59 6.34 15.98
C ASP A 469 57.38 7.43 15.24
N ILE A 470 56.92 8.67 15.31
CA ILE A 470 57.57 9.82 14.67
C ILE A 470 57.44 11.09 15.52
N SER A 471 58.51 11.85 15.63
CA SER A 471 58.51 13.16 16.28
C SER A 471 57.98 14.26 15.37
N TYR A 472 57.57 15.39 15.95
CA TYR A 472 57.14 16.57 15.19
C TYR A 472 58.21 17.04 14.20
N ASP A 473 59.47 17.12 14.64
CA ASP A 473 60.56 17.66 13.84
C ASP A 473 60.92 16.73 12.66
N GLU A 474 60.84 15.41 12.83
CA GLU A 474 60.97 14.43 11.74
C GLU A 474 59.80 14.52 10.74
N ALA A 475 58.57 14.65 11.23
CA ALA A 475 57.40 14.77 10.36
C ALA A 475 57.49 16.04 9.48
N ILE A 476 57.83 17.18 10.07
CA ILE A 476 58.07 18.43 9.33
C ILE A 476 59.23 18.30 8.34
N TYR A 477 60.32 17.61 8.71
CA TYR A 477 61.43 17.35 7.80
C TYR A 477 60.98 16.56 6.56
N TYR A 478 60.22 15.48 6.72
CA TYR A 478 59.73 14.69 5.58
C TYR A 478 58.72 15.47 4.72
N ILE A 479 57.83 16.26 5.33
CA ILE A 479 56.89 17.14 4.61
C ILE A 479 57.66 18.18 3.77
N ALA A 480 58.66 18.85 4.37
CA ALA A 480 59.46 19.87 3.68
C ALA A 480 60.27 19.30 2.50
N ASN A 481 60.75 18.05 2.61
CA ASN A 481 61.43 17.33 1.53
C ASN A 481 60.46 16.61 0.56
N LYS A 482 59.14 16.77 0.73
CA LYS A 482 58.08 16.10 -0.05
C LYS A 482 58.15 14.56 -0.03
N GLN A 483 58.72 13.98 1.02
CA GLN A 483 58.87 12.53 1.19
C GLN A 483 57.62 11.91 1.85
N LEU A 484 56.44 12.17 1.27
CA LEU A 484 55.16 11.79 1.88
C LEU A 484 54.98 10.27 2.01
N ASP A 485 55.52 9.47 1.07
CA ASP A 485 55.45 8.00 1.11
C ASP A 485 56.05 7.42 2.41
N LEU A 486 57.11 8.04 2.94
CA LEU A 486 57.77 7.61 4.19
C LEU A 486 56.90 7.90 5.43
N LEU A 487 56.02 8.90 5.35
CA LEU A 487 55.03 9.22 6.38
C LEU A 487 53.79 8.34 6.25
N LEU A 488 53.33 8.04 5.03
CA LEU A 488 52.15 7.18 4.80
C LEU A 488 52.38 5.74 5.29
N VAL A 489 53.61 5.23 5.30
CA VAL A 489 53.96 3.95 5.96
C VAL A 489 53.66 3.96 7.47
N LYS A 490 53.63 5.14 8.11
CA LYS A 490 53.37 5.34 9.54
C LYS A 490 51.90 5.70 9.83
N ASP A 491 51.07 5.91 8.82
CA ASP A 491 49.65 6.22 8.97
C ASP A 491 48.89 5.06 9.61
N GLN A 492 48.17 5.35 10.70
CA GLN A 492 47.40 4.35 11.42
C GLN A 492 46.26 3.78 10.57
N LEU A 493 45.54 4.59 9.77
CA LEU A 493 44.40 4.10 8.99
C LEU A 493 44.85 3.10 7.91
N ILE A 494 45.89 3.44 7.14
CA ILE A 494 46.48 2.54 6.13
C ILE A 494 46.90 1.20 6.78
N ARG A 495 47.44 1.24 8.00
CA ARG A 495 47.84 0.03 8.73
C ARG A 495 46.64 -0.80 9.18
N GLU A 496 45.64 -0.19 9.81
CA GLU A 496 44.46 -0.90 10.31
C GLU A 496 43.59 -1.46 9.17
N MET A 497 43.47 -0.74 8.04
CA MET A 497 42.83 -1.27 6.82
C MET A 497 43.61 -2.47 6.26
N LYS A 498 44.94 -2.38 6.19
CA LYS A 498 45.80 -3.48 5.70
C LYS A 498 45.79 -4.69 6.64
N ALA A 499 45.58 -4.49 7.93
CA ALA A 499 45.37 -5.55 8.91
C ALA A 499 43.96 -6.19 8.82
N GLY A 500 43.02 -5.53 8.13
CA GLY A 500 41.62 -5.95 8.06
C GLY A 500 40.82 -5.59 9.32
N SER A 501 41.32 -4.70 10.18
CA SER A 501 40.64 -4.27 11.41
C SER A 501 39.42 -3.39 11.15
N VAL A 502 39.43 -2.61 10.08
CA VAL A 502 38.43 -1.58 9.73
C VAL A 502 38.26 -1.48 8.22
N PHE A 503 37.13 -0.94 7.75
CA PHE A 503 36.87 -0.57 6.36
C PHE A 503 37.16 -1.68 5.33
N GLN A 504 36.83 -2.93 5.67
CA GLN A 504 37.13 -4.10 4.86
C GLN A 504 36.41 -4.00 3.49
N GLY A 505 37.16 -4.10 2.39
CA GLY A 505 36.64 -3.95 1.03
C GLY A 505 36.49 -2.50 0.52
N MET A 506 36.77 -1.49 1.36
CA MET A 506 36.86 -0.09 0.93
C MET A 506 38.22 0.19 0.26
N GLN A 507 38.23 1.22 -0.57
CA GLN A 507 39.38 1.74 -1.31
C GLN A 507 39.57 3.23 -0.96
N GLU A 508 40.80 3.73 -1.03
CA GLU A 508 41.14 5.15 -0.86
C GLU A 508 41.95 5.62 -2.08
N GLY A 509 41.79 6.89 -2.46
CA GLY A 509 42.59 7.49 -3.53
C GLY A 509 44.07 7.64 -3.15
N ASN A 510 44.97 7.75 -4.13
CA ASN A 510 46.39 7.95 -3.83
C ASN A 510 46.62 9.33 -3.19
N ILE A 511 47.14 9.36 -1.95
CA ILE A 511 47.39 10.59 -1.20
C ILE A 511 48.67 11.25 -1.70
N THR A 512 48.54 12.34 -2.47
CA THR A 512 49.66 13.15 -2.98
C THR A 512 49.78 14.53 -2.31
N PHE A 513 48.88 14.82 -1.37
CA PHE A 513 48.81 16.08 -0.61
C PHE A 513 49.38 15.90 0.81
N PRO A 514 49.95 16.97 1.42
CA PRO A 514 50.53 16.89 2.76
C PRO A 514 49.46 16.72 3.85
N PRO A 515 49.84 16.36 5.08
CA PRO A 515 48.91 16.20 6.20
C PRO A 515 47.98 17.40 6.41
N THR A 516 46.69 17.13 6.68
CA THR A 516 45.62 18.15 6.72
C THR A 516 45.43 18.76 8.11
N TYR A 517 46.00 18.15 9.14
CA TYR A 517 45.97 18.56 10.54
C TYR A 517 47.40 18.52 11.12
N LYS A 518 47.80 19.32 12.11
CA LYS A 518 47.12 20.49 12.68
C LYS A 518 47.82 21.76 12.20
N PHE A 519 47.04 22.74 11.75
CA PHE A 519 47.52 24.07 11.39
C PHE A 519 47.28 25.11 12.48
N ASP A 520 47.96 26.24 12.35
CA ASP A 520 47.55 27.50 12.97
C ASP A 520 46.63 28.25 12.00
N LYS A 521 45.60 28.89 12.54
CA LYS A 521 44.62 29.65 11.75
C LYS A 521 45.28 30.83 11.04
N ASP A 522 44.72 31.19 9.88
CA ASP A 522 45.15 32.29 9.01
C ASP A 522 46.59 32.18 8.44
N GLN A 523 47.26 31.03 8.62
CA GLN A 523 48.54 30.73 7.97
C GLN A 523 48.34 30.08 6.60
N ILE A 524 48.94 30.69 5.57
CA ILE A 524 48.87 30.23 4.18
C ILE A 524 49.94 29.15 3.92
N GLY A 525 49.51 28.01 3.36
CA GLY A 525 50.40 26.95 2.88
C GLY A 525 51.05 26.08 3.97
N TRP A 526 52.03 25.27 3.55
CA TRP A 526 52.63 24.17 4.31
C TRP A 526 53.61 24.58 5.43
N GLN A 527 53.79 25.87 5.73
CA GLN A 527 54.64 26.33 6.84
C GLN A 527 53.86 26.59 8.14
N GLY A 528 52.53 26.62 8.08
CA GLY A 528 51.65 26.95 9.21
C GLY A 528 51.23 25.79 10.11
N TYR A 529 52.06 24.76 10.32
CA TYR A 529 51.74 23.67 11.25
C TYR A 529 51.87 24.11 12.72
N ASP A 530 51.10 23.47 13.60
CA ASP A 530 50.88 23.80 15.03
C ASP A 530 52.13 24.32 15.78
N SER A 531 52.25 25.64 15.88
CA SER A 531 53.32 26.33 16.65
C SER A 531 53.04 26.39 18.16
N SER A 532 51.89 25.89 18.62
CA SER A 532 51.55 25.84 20.04
C SER A 532 52.52 24.96 20.85
N GLU A 533 52.58 25.16 22.16
CA GLU A 533 53.43 24.38 23.08
C GLU A 533 53.21 22.86 22.98
N LYS A 534 52.03 22.42 22.49
CA LYS A 534 51.68 21.01 22.32
C LYS A 534 52.30 20.37 21.07
N ARG A 535 52.78 21.17 20.11
CA ARG A 535 53.45 20.77 18.85
C ARG A 535 52.89 19.47 18.27
N ARG A 536 51.59 19.45 17.95
CA ARG A 536 50.90 18.26 17.46
C ARG A 536 51.54 17.78 16.16
N VAL A 537 52.01 16.54 16.16
CA VAL A 537 52.54 15.86 14.96
C VAL A 537 51.50 15.95 13.83
N PRO A 538 51.88 16.40 12.62
CA PRO A 538 50.96 16.47 11.50
C PRO A 538 50.37 15.09 11.12
N ALA A 539 49.10 15.05 10.74
CA ALA A 539 48.37 13.83 10.41
C ALA A 539 47.33 14.03 9.29
N TRP A 540 47.03 12.96 8.56
CA TRP A 540 45.90 12.87 7.62
C TRP A 540 44.64 12.41 8.36
N CYS A 541 44.07 13.32 9.15
CA CYS A 541 42.84 13.09 9.90
C CYS A 541 41.61 13.04 8.97
N ASP A 542 41.57 13.95 7.98
CA ASP A 542 40.46 14.11 7.03
C ASP A 542 40.63 13.14 5.85
N ARG A 543 39.67 12.23 5.65
CA ARG A 543 39.78 11.12 4.68
C ARG A 543 38.52 10.92 3.85
N ILE A 544 38.67 10.33 2.66
CA ILE A 544 37.58 9.94 1.75
C ILE A 544 37.89 8.55 1.17
N LEU A 545 37.11 7.57 1.59
CA LEU A 545 37.12 6.19 1.14
C LEU A 545 35.85 5.87 0.35
N PHE A 546 35.90 4.83 -0.47
CA PHE A 546 34.74 4.36 -1.23
C PHE A 546 34.73 2.84 -1.40
N HIS A 547 33.54 2.29 -1.63
CA HIS A 547 33.32 0.93 -2.09
C HIS A 547 32.26 0.98 -3.20
N ASP A 548 32.41 0.15 -4.22
CA ASP A 548 31.45 0.00 -5.32
C ASP A 548 31.07 -1.47 -5.48
N SER A 549 30.19 -1.76 -6.44
CA SER A 549 29.77 -3.14 -6.70
C SER A 549 30.83 -4.03 -7.37
N SER A 550 32.07 -3.54 -7.55
CA SER A 550 33.13 -4.28 -8.23
C SER A 550 33.86 -5.24 -7.27
N ASN A 551 33.76 -6.53 -7.55
CA ASN A 551 34.53 -7.57 -6.85
C ASN A 551 35.96 -7.73 -7.40
N SER A 552 36.38 -6.90 -8.36
CA SER A 552 37.68 -7.00 -9.04
C SER A 552 38.04 -5.73 -9.78
N ILE A 553 39.34 -5.39 -9.80
CA ILE A 553 39.94 -4.20 -10.43
C ILE A 553 39.64 -4.07 -11.94
N SER A 554 39.24 -5.16 -12.62
CA SER A 554 38.92 -5.20 -14.06
C SER A 554 37.44 -5.51 -14.35
N ALA A 555 36.51 -5.16 -13.45
CA ALA A 555 35.09 -5.42 -13.66
C ALA A 555 34.48 -4.45 -14.69
N GLU A 556 33.74 -4.97 -15.67
CA GLU A 556 32.93 -4.14 -16.56
C GLU A 556 31.58 -3.78 -15.95
N CYS A 557 31.22 -2.49 -15.92
CA CYS A 557 29.91 -2.03 -15.48
C CYS A 557 28.77 -2.66 -16.30
N ASN A 558 27.84 -3.36 -15.62
CA ASN A 558 26.69 -4.06 -16.22
C ASN A 558 25.61 -4.36 -15.15
N LEU A 559 24.47 -4.98 -15.48
CA LEU A 559 23.39 -5.19 -14.48
C LEU A 559 23.74 -6.06 -13.26
N THR A 560 24.83 -6.84 -13.32
CA THR A 560 25.36 -7.65 -12.20
C THR A 560 26.52 -6.98 -11.46
N CYS A 561 27.16 -5.98 -12.07
CA CYS A 561 28.15 -5.10 -11.47
C CYS A 561 27.70 -3.64 -11.74
N PRO A 562 26.61 -3.19 -11.07
CA PRO A 562 25.82 -2.04 -11.49
C PRO A 562 26.48 -0.67 -11.34
N ILE A 563 27.52 -0.56 -10.52
CA ILE A 563 28.36 0.64 -10.37
C ILE A 563 29.82 0.20 -10.43
N VAL A 564 30.61 0.86 -11.27
CA VAL A 564 32.08 0.80 -11.26
C VAL A 564 32.60 2.22 -11.09
N CYS A 565 33.48 2.41 -10.12
CA CYS A 565 33.98 3.70 -9.67
C CYS A 565 35.50 3.76 -9.78
N SER A 566 36.03 4.91 -10.20
CA SER A 566 37.46 5.20 -10.19
C SER A 566 37.73 6.61 -9.66
N VAL A 567 38.89 6.81 -9.04
CA VAL A 567 39.32 8.12 -8.54
C VAL A 567 39.98 8.90 -9.68
N ALA A 568 39.35 9.99 -10.11
CA ALA A 568 39.91 10.91 -11.10
C ALA A 568 41.05 11.74 -10.51
N TRP A 569 40.85 12.24 -9.28
CA TRP A 569 41.86 12.90 -8.45
C TRP A 569 41.42 12.97 -6.98
N TYR A 570 42.39 13.09 -6.08
CA TYR A 570 42.21 13.22 -4.62
C TYR A 570 43.21 14.25 -4.09
N ASP A 571 42.72 15.29 -3.40
CA ASP A 571 43.46 16.52 -3.14
C ASP A 571 42.98 17.26 -1.87
N ALA A 572 43.83 18.13 -1.30
CA ALA A 572 43.50 18.99 -0.17
C ALA A 572 43.65 20.48 -0.54
N CYS A 573 42.66 21.28 -0.16
CA CYS A 573 42.63 22.72 -0.45
C CYS A 573 43.47 23.50 0.57
N MET A 574 44.78 23.59 0.31
CA MET A 574 45.75 24.24 1.19
C MET A 574 45.56 25.77 1.32
N ASP A 575 44.82 26.38 0.40
CA ASP A 575 44.51 27.82 0.37
C ASP A 575 43.45 28.25 1.41
N VAL A 576 42.73 27.29 2.01
CA VAL A 576 41.73 27.57 3.06
C VAL A 576 42.39 27.57 4.43
N THR A 577 42.35 28.71 5.12
CA THR A 577 43.16 28.95 6.34
C THR A 577 42.36 29.13 7.63
N ASN A 578 41.02 29.18 7.56
CA ASN A 578 40.16 29.54 8.70
C ASN A 578 40.05 28.45 9.78
N SER A 579 40.35 27.20 9.42
CA SER A 579 40.39 26.06 10.35
C SER A 579 41.83 25.57 10.54
N ASP A 580 42.08 24.90 11.66
CA ASP A 580 43.32 24.12 11.87
C ASP A 580 43.32 22.79 11.10
N HIS A 581 42.22 22.45 10.44
CA HIS A 581 42.13 21.44 9.38
C HIS A 581 42.05 22.06 7.98
N LYS A 582 42.63 21.38 6.99
CA LYS A 582 42.53 21.72 5.56
C LYS A 582 41.43 20.89 4.88
N PRO A 583 40.50 21.51 4.10
CA PRO A 583 39.44 20.78 3.41
C PRO A 583 39.99 19.74 2.43
N VAL A 584 39.43 18.54 2.41
CA VAL A 584 39.78 17.45 1.49
C VAL A 584 38.70 17.26 0.45
N ARG A 585 39.07 16.91 -0.79
CA ARG A 585 38.18 16.70 -1.92
C ARG A 585 38.64 15.54 -2.81
N CYS A 586 37.68 14.72 -3.26
CA CYS A 586 37.90 13.61 -4.18
C CYS A 586 36.88 13.69 -5.32
N MET A 587 37.34 13.56 -6.56
CA MET A 587 36.47 13.41 -7.73
C MET A 587 36.46 11.96 -8.16
N PHE A 588 35.27 11.38 -8.23
CA PHE A 588 35.04 10.03 -8.73
C PHE A 588 34.45 10.09 -10.15
N ASP A 589 35.05 9.35 -11.07
CA ASP A 589 34.45 9.00 -12.36
C ASP A 589 33.71 7.65 -12.18
N VAL A 590 32.39 7.66 -12.38
CA VAL A 590 31.50 6.57 -11.99
C VAL A 590 30.63 6.13 -13.17
N ASP A 591 30.81 4.88 -13.61
CA ASP A 591 29.98 4.22 -14.60
C ASP A 591 28.79 3.53 -13.91
N VAL A 592 27.56 3.92 -14.27
CA VAL A 592 26.32 3.37 -13.72
C VAL A 592 25.54 2.58 -14.78
N ALA A 593 25.22 1.33 -14.50
CA ALA A 593 24.41 0.47 -15.37
C ALA A 593 22.93 0.84 -15.26
N ARG A 594 22.44 1.65 -16.20
CA ARG A 594 21.04 2.04 -16.35
C ARG A 594 20.29 1.05 -17.24
N ILE A 595 19.03 0.79 -16.90
CA ILE A 595 18.11 0.04 -17.76
C ILE A 595 17.46 1.02 -18.76
N ASP A 596 17.58 0.72 -20.05
CA ASP A 596 16.71 1.31 -21.07
C ASP A 596 15.35 0.59 -21.03
N GLU A 597 14.38 1.20 -20.34
CA GLU A 597 13.05 0.62 -20.18
C GLU A 597 12.28 0.51 -21.53
N SER A 598 12.69 1.25 -22.58
CA SER A 598 12.06 1.17 -23.91
C SER A 598 12.52 -0.07 -24.69
N ILE A 599 13.84 -0.33 -24.72
CA ILE A 599 14.41 -1.53 -25.33
C ILE A 599 13.98 -2.75 -24.52
N ARG A 600 14.07 -2.68 -23.18
CA ARG A 600 13.62 -3.76 -22.29
C ARG A 600 12.15 -4.12 -22.50
N ARG A 601 11.28 -3.13 -22.75
CA ARG A 601 9.85 -3.36 -23.05
C ARG A 601 9.64 -4.05 -24.41
N ARG A 602 10.44 -3.71 -25.43
CA ARG A 602 10.44 -4.42 -26.73
C ARG A 602 10.85 -5.87 -26.55
N GLU A 603 11.98 -6.10 -25.88
CA GLU A 603 12.54 -7.42 -25.59
C GLU A 603 11.58 -8.31 -24.78
N TYR A 604 10.88 -7.72 -23.81
CA TYR A 604 9.82 -8.35 -23.03
C TYR A 604 8.62 -8.77 -23.91
N GLY A 605 8.17 -7.89 -24.81
CA GLY A 605 7.09 -8.19 -25.76
C GLY A 605 7.44 -9.33 -26.72
N GLU A 606 8.64 -9.28 -27.30
CA GLU A 606 9.19 -10.35 -28.13
C GLU A 606 9.28 -11.68 -27.39
N LEU A 607 9.76 -11.68 -26.13
CA LEU A 607 9.83 -12.89 -25.31
C LEU A 607 8.44 -13.51 -25.09
N ILE A 608 7.41 -12.71 -24.83
CA ILE A 608 6.03 -13.22 -24.67
C ILE A 608 5.49 -13.79 -25.99
N HIS A 609 5.78 -13.16 -27.14
CA HIS A 609 5.21 -13.58 -28.42
C HIS A 609 5.94 -14.76 -29.08
N LEU A 610 7.28 -14.78 -29.02
CA LEU A 610 8.12 -15.74 -29.74
C LEU A 610 8.43 -17.00 -28.90
N ASN A 611 8.53 -16.87 -27.57
CA ASN A 611 8.82 -18.02 -26.72
C ASN A 611 7.55 -18.84 -26.46
N LYS A 612 7.34 -19.89 -27.27
CA LYS A 612 6.20 -20.82 -27.17
C LYS A 612 5.94 -21.35 -25.75
N ARG A 613 6.97 -21.52 -24.93
CA ARG A 613 6.84 -22.00 -23.54
C ARG A 613 6.29 -20.92 -22.60
N ILE A 614 6.74 -19.68 -22.76
CA ILE A 614 6.23 -18.52 -22.00
C ILE A 614 4.78 -18.23 -22.42
N LYS A 615 4.51 -18.23 -23.73
CA LYS A 615 3.17 -18.07 -24.30
C LYS A 615 2.18 -19.14 -23.78
N GLY A 616 2.55 -20.42 -23.86
CA GLY A 616 1.70 -21.51 -23.38
C GLY A 616 1.40 -21.46 -21.87
N LEU A 617 2.35 -21.00 -21.04
CA LEU A 617 2.11 -20.77 -19.61
C LEU A 617 1.08 -19.65 -19.37
N LEU A 618 1.15 -18.56 -20.13
CA LEU A 618 0.20 -17.44 -20.06
C LEU A 618 -1.19 -17.80 -20.59
N GLU A 619 -1.26 -18.61 -21.64
CA GLU A 619 -2.53 -19.11 -22.17
C GLU A 619 -3.22 -20.02 -21.13
N HIS A 620 -2.46 -20.92 -20.50
CA HIS A 620 -2.99 -21.85 -19.49
C HIS A 620 -3.42 -21.16 -18.19
N SER A 621 -2.73 -20.08 -17.76
CA SER A 621 -3.15 -19.28 -16.59
C SER A 621 -4.47 -18.53 -16.81
N ASN A 622 -4.83 -18.28 -18.07
CA ASN A 622 -5.99 -17.49 -18.46
C ASN A 622 -7.22 -18.34 -18.80
N GLU A 623 -7.13 -19.67 -18.68
CA GLU A 623 -8.24 -20.60 -18.89
C GLU A 623 -9.36 -20.39 -17.84
N ILE A 624 -10.61 -20.40 -18.31
CA ILE A 624 -11.78 -20.36 -17.42
C ILE A 624 -12.16 -21.80 -17.07
N PRO A 625 -12.20 -22.17 -15.77
CA PRO A 625 -12.59 -23.51 -15.35
C PRO A 625 -13.94 -23.96 -15.90
N ASP A 626 -14.10 -25.27 -16.03
CA ASP A 626 -15.37 -25.86 -16.43
C ASP A 626 -16.21 -26.18 -15.19
N ILE A 627 -17.38 -25.56 -15.11
CA ILE A 627 -18.30 -25.66 -13.98
C ILE A 627 -19.58 -26.35 -14.44
N VAL A 628 -19.98 -27.40 -13.71
CA VAL A 628 -21.29 -28.03 -13.85
C VAL A 628 -22.23 -27.44 -12.80
N VAL A 629 -23.41 -27.01 -13.26
CA VAL A 629 -24.50 -26.47 -12.45
C VAL A 629 -25.58 -27.55 -12.32
N SER A 630 -26.11 -27.78 -11.10
CA SER A 630 -27.05 -28.89 -10.88
C SER A 630 -28.44 -28.71 -11.49
N THR A 631 -28.89 -27.46 -11.70
CA THR A 631 -30.16 -27.15 -12.33
C THR A 631 -30.14 -25.75 -12.96
N ASN A 632 -30.91 -25.58 -14.03
CA ASN A 632 -31.17 -24.28 -14.66
C ASN A 632 -32.46 -23.63 -14.10
N ASN A 633 -33.20 -24.36 -13.27
CA ASN A 633 -34.58 -24.05 -12.89
C ASN A 633 -34.82 -24.45 -11.42
N ILE A 634 -35.35 -23.52 -10.63
CA ILE A 634 -35.70 -23.70 -9.23
C ILE A 634 -37.14 -23.22 -9.03
N VAL A 635 -37.95 -24.01 -8.33
CA VAL A 635 -39.28 -23.59 -7.84
C VAL A 635 -39.18 -23.52 -6.33
N LEU A 636 -39.68 -22.44 -5.74
CA LEU A 636 -39.83 -22.27 -4.30
C LEU A 636 -41.31 -22.04 -3.99
N GLN A 637 -41.81 -22.78 -3.01
CA GLN A 637 -43.07 -22.50 -2.33
C GLN A 637 -42.77 -21.70 -1.03
N ASP A 638 -43.79 -21.27 -0.29
CA ASP A 638 -43.60 -20.40 0.88
C ASP A 638 -42.62 -21.01 1.91
N HIS A 639 -41.60 -20.25 2.30
CA HIS A 639 -40.45 -20.63 3.13
C HIS A 639 -39.58 -21.80 2.63
N ASP A 640 -39.76 -22.24 1.38
CA ASP A 640 -38.99 -23.36 0.83
C ASP A 640 -37.50 -23.00 0.63
N SER A 641 -36.66 -24.03 0.59
CA SER A 641 -35.20 -23.92 0.42
C SER A 641 -34.72 -24.94 -0.60
N SER A 642 -34.15 -24.47 -1.70
CA SER A 642 -33.54 -25.31 -2.73
C SER A 642 -32.01 -25.25 -2.68
N VAL A 643 -31.34 -26.36 -2.98
CA VAL A 643 -29.87 -26.44 -2.99
C VAL A 643 -29.36 -26.49 -4.43
N LEU A 644 -28.73 -25.41 -4.87
CA LEU A 644 -27.99 -25.32 -6.11
C LEU A 644 -26.55 -25.81 -5.86
N ARG A 645 -26.06 -26.77 -6.66
CA ARG A 645 -24.67 -27.24 -6.57
C ARG A 645 -23.87 -26.75 -7.77
N LEU A 646 -22.71 -26.15 -7.51
CA LEU A 646 -21.71 -25.80 -8.52
C LEU A 646 -20.48 -26.70 -8.34
N THR A 647 -20.08 -27.43 -9.39
CA THR A 647 -18.96 -28.39 -9.35
C THR A 647 -17.87 -27.97 -10.34
N ASN A 648 -16.65 -27.75 -9.84
CA ASN A 648 -15.47 -27.51 -10.67
C ASN A 648 -14.92 -28.83 -11.21
N LYS A 649 -14.91 -28.98 -12.54
CA LYS A 649 -14.39 -30.17 -13.22
C LYS A 649 -12.90 -30.07 -13.59
N CYS A 650 -12.28 -28.90 -13.42
CA CYS A 650 -10.85 -28.75 -13.67
C CYS A 650 -10.00 -29.38 -12.56
N VAL A 651 -8.84 -29.91 -12.95
CA VAL A 651 -7.90 -30.62 -12.07
C VAL A 651 -6.82 -29.70 -11.49
N GLY A 652 -6.51 -28.57 -12.16
CA GLY A 652 -5.48 -27.62 -11.71
C GLY A 652 -5.98 -26.20 -11.38
N ASN A 653 -7.08 -25.74 -12.01
CA ASN A 653 -7.51 -24.35 -11.90
C ASN A 653 -8.70 -24.16 -10.96
N THR A 654 -8.55 -23.26 -10.00
CA THR A 654 -9.60 -22.79 -9.08
C THR A 654 -10.61 -21.92 -9.82
N ALA A 655 -11.90 -22.20 -9.62
CA ALA A 655 -13.00 -21.40 -10.14
C ALA A 655 -13.48 -20.38 -9.11
N ILE A 656 -13.75 -19.15 -9.55
CA ILE A 656 -14.38 -18.11 -8.74
C ILE A 656 -15.76 -17.88 -9.32
N PHE A 657 -16.80 -17.94 -8.49
CA PHE A 657 -18.17 -17.69 -8.93
C PHE A 657 -18.77 -16.47 -8.22
N GLN A 658 -19.72 -15.82 -8.90
CA GLN A 658 -20.59 -14.77 -8.36
C GLN A 658 -21.97 -14.91 -9.00
N ILE A 659 -23.01 -14.95 -8.17
CA ILE A 659 -24.41 -14.96 -8.59
C ILE A 659 -24.94 -13.54 -8.43
N ILE A 660 -25.56 -13.03 -9.49
CA ILE A 660 -26.24 -11.73 -9.51
C ILE A 660 -27.68 -11.89 -9.99
N CYS A 661 -28.57 -10.98 -9.59
CA CYS A 661 -29.91 -10.88 -10.17
C CYS A 661 -29.84 -10.13 -11.51
N GLU A 662 -30.36 -10.75 -12.57
CA GLU A 662 -30.49 -10.13 -13.89
C GLU A 662 -31.84 -9.38 -14.04
N GLY A 663 -32.90 -9.89 -13.39
CA GLY A 663 -34.20 -9.21 -13.34
C GLY A 663 -35.33 -10.07 -12.76
N GLU A 664 -36.43 -9.40 -12.38
CA GLU A 664 -37.69 -10.01 -11.91
C GLU A 664 -38.83 -9.74 -12.91
N ALA A 665 -39.69 -10.74 -13.10
CA ALA A 665 -40.98 -10.62 -13.79
C ALA A 665 -42.11 -11.17 -12.92
N THR A 666 -43.24 -10.45 -12.86
CA THR A 666 -44.49 -10.94 -12.27
C THR A 666 -45.28 -11.75 -13.29
N VAL A 667 -45.75 -12.94 -12.93
CA VAL A 667 -46.56 -13.79 -13.81
C VAL A 667 -48.04 -13.38 -13.69
N SER A 668 -48.59 -12.85 -14.78
CA SER A 668 -50.02 -12.54 -14.90
C SER A 668 -50.81 -13.83 -15.15
N SER A 669 -51.88 -14.06 -14.39
CA SER A 669 -52.72 -15.25 -14.54
C SER A 669 -53.36 -15.31 -15.94
N GLY A 670 -52.96 -16.29 -16.76
CA GLY A 670 -53.67 -16.67 -18.00
C GLY A 670 -52.99 -16.34 -19.33
N GLN A 671 -51.73 -15.88 -19.36
CA GLN A 671 -50.96 -15.72 -20.60
C GLN A 671 -49.86 -16.79 -20.75
N SER A 672 -49.49 -17.12 -21.99
CA SER A 672 -48.45 -18.10 -22.29
C SER A 672 -47.06 -17.60 -21.88
N TYR A 673 -46.23 -18.52 -21.38
CA TYR A 673 -44.91 -18.27 -20.76
C TYR A 673 -43.80 -17.86 -21.75
N ASP A 674 -44.00 -16.86 -22.60
CA ASP A 674 -42.91 -16.20 -23.31
C ASP A 674 -42.23 -15.19 -22.36
N ILE A 675 -41.27 -15.70 -21.57
CA ILE A 675 -40.44 -14.89 -20.65
C ILE A 675 -39.37 -14.13 -21.43
N SER A 676 -39.82 -13.32 -22.38
CA SER A 676 -39.05 -12.24 -22.96
C SER A 676 -38.82 -11.17 -21.88
N LEU A 677 -37.69 -11.26 -21.18
CA LEU A 677 -37.16 -10.25 -20.24
C LEU A 677 -36.96 -8.85 -20.88
N LYS A 678 -37.26 -8.68 -22.18
CA LYS A 678 -37.21 -7.40 -22.90
C LYS A 678 -38.07 -6.31 -22.25
N ASN A 679 -39.17 -6.68 -21.59
CA ASN A 679 -40.09 -5.74 -20.92
C ASN A 679 -40.13 -5.89 -19.39
N SER A 680 -39.24 -6.68 -18.76
CA SER A 680 -39.27 -6.86 -17.31
C SER A 680 -39.02 -5.54 -16.56
N SER A 681 -39.80 -5.33 -15.50
CA SER A 681 -39.44 -4.38 -14.45
C SER A 681 -38.23 -4.94 -13.69
N ALA A 682 -37.02 -4.68 -14.21
CA ALA A 682 -35.84 -4.59 -13.37
C ALA A 682 -36.15 -3.52 -12.30
N ARG A 683 -36.70 -3.95 -11.15
CA ARG A 683 -36.80 -3.14 -9.94
C ARG A 683 -35.42 -3.16 -9.31
N GLY A 684 -34.86 -1.98 -9.04
CA GLY A 684 -33.62 -1.76 -8.29
C GLY A 684 -32.51 -2.81 -8.44
N CYS A 685 -31.58 -2.62 -9.39
CA CYS A 685 -30.44 -3.51 -9.66
C CYS A 685 -29.33 -3.52 -8.56
N PHE A 686 -29.70 -3.73 -7.29
CA PHE A 686 -28.80 -3.82 -6.12
C PHE A 686 -29.31 -4.91 -5.16
N GLY A 687 -28.62 -6.06 -5.13
CA GLY A 687 -29.05 -7.24 -4.38
C GLY A 687 -29.96 -8.17 -5.19
N PHE A 688 -30.41 -9.24 -4.52
CA PHE A 688 -31.48 -10.10 -5.01
C PHE A 688 -32.86 -9.49 -4.77
N SER A 689 -33.90 -10.06 -5.41
CA SER A 689 -35.28 -9.71 -5.11
C SER A 689 -35.60 -9.87 -3.62
N ARG A 690 -36.41 -8.99 -3.05
CA ARG A 690 -36.72 -8.92 -1.61
C ARG A 690 -37.26 -10.21 -0.97
N TRP A 691 -37.84 -11.12 -1.77
CA TRP A 691 -38.36 -12.41 -1.32
C TRP A 691 -37.37 -13.57 -1.49
N LEU A 692 -36.18 -13.32 -2.05
CA LEU A 692 -35.24 -14.33 -2.51
C LEU A 692 -33.87 -14.12 -1.88
N ARG A 693 -33.43 -15.09 -1.08
CA ARG A 693 -32.08 -15.14 -0.53
C ARG A 693 -31.24 -16.20 -1.23
N VAL A 694 -30.03 -15.83 -1.63
CA VAL A 694 -29.04 -16.73 -2.22
C VAL A 694 -27.77 -16.69 -1.37
N PHE A 695 -27.36 -17.83 -0.81
CA PHE A 695 -26.19 -17.90 0.07
C PHE A 695 -25.43 -19.23 -0.05
N PRO A 696 -24.09 -19.21 -0.25
CA PRO A 696 -23.26 -18.05 -0.56
C PRO A 696 -23.48 -17.56 -2.00
N ALA A 697 -23.65 -16.24 -2.18
CA ALA A 697 -23.82 -15.64 -3.49
C ALA A 697 -22.52 -15.50 -4.29
N SER A 698 -21.35 -15.55 -3.64
CA SER A 698 -20.05 -15.57 -4.29
C SER A 698 -19.10 -16.50 -3.54
N GLY A 699 -18.07 -17.00 -4.21
CA GLY A 699 -17.10 -17.87 -3.57
C GLY A 699 -16.07 -18.46 -4.51
N ILE A 700 -15.29 -19.38 -3.94
CA ILE A 700 -14.12 -19.99 -4.55
C ILE A 700 -14.29 -21.51 -4.49
N ILE A 701 -14.13 -22.18 -5.63
CA ILE A 701 -14.28 -23.64 -5.77
C ILE A 701 -12.93 -24.19 -6.24
N GLY A 702 -12.24 -24.90 -5.34
CA GLY A 702 -10.98 -25.57 -5.66
C GLY A 702 -11.12 -26.62 -6.78
N PRO A 703 -10.01 -27.09 -7.37
CA PRO A 703 -10.03 -28.13 -8.40
C PRO A 703 -10.77 -29.39 -7.92
N GLY A 704 -11.66 -29.94 -8.77
CA GLY A 704 -12.53 -31.07 -8.43
C GLY A 704 -13.62 -30.78 -7.38
N GLY A 705 -13.63 -29.59 -6.76
CA GLY A 705 -14.52 -29.25 -5.65
C GLY A 705 -15.97 -29.01 -6.06
N THR A 706 -16.87 -29.14 -5.09
CA THR A 706 -18.29 -28.77 -5.22
C THR A 706 -18.66 -27.83 -4.07
N ILE A 707 -19.45 -26.80 -4.36
CA ILE A 707 -20.08 -25.95 -3.35
C ILE A 707 -21.60 -26.06 -3.44
N GLU A 708 -22.25 -26.00 -2.29
CA GLU A 708 -23.71 -25.96 -2.16
C GLU A 708 -24.15 -24.53 -1.86
N ILE A 709 -25.19 -24.08 -2.56
CA ILE A 709 -25.74 -22.74 -2.48
C ILE A 709 -27.21 -22.88 -2.14
N CYS A 710 -27.60 -22.36 -0.98
CA CYS A 710 -28.98 -22.29 -0.56
C CYS A 710 -29.68 -21.15 -1.31
N VAL A 711 -30.81 -21.47 -1.93
CA VAL A 711 -31.71 -20.55 -2.61
C VAL A 711 -33.04 -20.63 -1.87
N HIS A 712 -33.32 -19.64 -1.02
CA HIS A 712 -34.40 -19.67 -0.03
C HIS A 712 -35.43 -18.58 -0.29
N HIS A 713 -36.69 -18.91 -0.03
CA HIS A 713 -37.80 -17.95 0.01
C HIS A 713 -37.86 -17.27 1.37
N GLU A 714 -37.64 -15.95 1.40
CA GLU A 714 -37.82 -15.11 2.59
C GLU A 714 -39.11 -14.30 2.49
N ASP A 715 -39.82 -14.17 3.60
CA ASP A 715 -41.03 -13.36 3.68
C ASP A 715 -40.68 -11.87 3.75
N PHE A 716 -41.18 -11.11 2.77
CA PHE A 716 -41.09 -9.65 2.76
C PHE A 716 -42.48 -9.04 2.65
N LEU A 717 -42.85 -8.26 3.66
CA LEU A 717 -44.09 -7.48 3.69
C LEU A 717 -43.90 -6.19 2.90
N THR A 718 -44.72 -5.97 1.88
CA THR A 718 -44.68 -4.76 1.05
C THR A 718 -45.67 -3.71 1.54
N GLU A 719 -45.23 -2.45 1.55
CA GLU A 719 -46.10 -1.28 1.70
C GLU A 719 -46.65 -0.91 0.31
N GLU A 720 -47.97 -0.82 0.16
CA GLU A 720 -48.63 -0.55 -1.13
C GLU A 720 -48.70 0.96 -1.42
N GLU A 721 -47.92 1.42 -2.40
CA GLU A 721 -48.14 2.72 -3.06
C GLU A 721 -49.28 2.61 -4.07
N TYR A 722 -50.47 3.09 -3.70
CA TYR A 722 -51.54 3.37 -4.66
C TYR A 722 -51.53 4.85 -5.09
N VAL A 723 -51.57 5.05 -6.41
CA VAL A 723 -52.01 6.30 -7.04
C VAL A 723 -53.38 6.01 -7.68
N ASP A 724 -54.24 7.03 -7.79
CA ASP A 724 -55.67 6.94 -8.12
C ASP A 724 -56.58 6.29 -7.05
N GLY A 725 -56.48 6.79 -5.81
CA GLY A 725 -57.66 6.83 -4.93
C GLY A 725 -57.37 6.62 -3.44
N HIS A 726 -56.84 5.46 -3.06
CA HIS A 726 -56.67 5.07 -1.65
C HIS A 726 -55.48 4.12 -1.41
N PRO A 727 -54.44 4.58 -0.72
CA PRO A 727 -53.65 3.73 0.18
C PRO A 727 -53.67 4.26 1.62
N LYS A 728 -53.71 3.35 2.61
CA LYS A 728 -53.11 3.55 3.94
C LYS A 728 -53.05 2.27 4.78
N ASN A 729 -51.83 1.90 5.17
CA ASN A 729 -51.49 1.05 6.30
C ASN A 729 -52.09 -0.37 6.33
N SER A 730 -52.03 -1.09 5.20
CA SER A 730 -52.13 -2.55 5.18
C SER A 730 -50.78 -3.13 4.73
N TRP A 731 -50.08 -3.84 5.63
CA TRP A 731 -48.87 -4.57 5.26
C TRP A 731 -49.32 -5.86 4.55
N CYS A 732 -49.18 -5.92 3.22
CA CYS A 732 -49.60 -7.07 2.44
C CYS A 732 -48.40 -7.93 2.01
N VAL A 733 -48.62 -9.24 1.95
CA VAL A 733 -47.73 -10.15 1.21
C VAL A 733 -48.15 -10.11 -0.25
N ASP A 734 -47.26 -9.69 -1.16
CA ASP A 734 -47.50 -9.73 -2.61
C ASP A 734 -47.76 -11.19 -3.04
N LYS A 735 -49.01 -11.54 -3.33
CA LYS A 735 -49.47 -12.92 -3.63
C LYS A 735 -49.28 -13.35 -5.08
N ARG A 736 -48.63 -12.53 -5.92
CA ARG A 736 -48.40 -12.87 -7.33
C ARG A 736 -47.24 -13.84 -7.46
N ASP A 737 -47.38 -14.81 -8.36
CA ASP A 737 -46.29 -15.66 -8.81
C ASP A 737 -45.22 -14.79 -9.49
N LYS A 738 -43.95 -15.10 -9.24
CA LYS A 738 -42.79 -14.32 -9.71
C LYS A 738 -41.72 -15.22 -10.27
N VAL A 739 -41.00 -14.73 -11.27
CA VAL A 739 -39.81 -15.38 -11.83
C VAL A 739 -38.65 -14.40 -11.77
N VAL A 740 -37.54 -14.84 -11.21
CA VAL A 740 -36.25 -14.13 -11.18
C VAL A 740 -35.25 -14.87 -12.05
N ALA A 741 -34.54 -14.14 -12.90
CA ALA A 741 -33.36 -14.64 -13.59
C ALA A 741 -32.11 -14.35 -12.75
N LEU A 742 -31.40 -15.41 -12.34
CA LEU A 742 -30.10 -15.34 -11.71
C LEU A 742 -29.01 -15.66 -12.74
N LEU A 743 -27.89 -14.95 -12.67
CA LEU A 743 -26.74 -15.15 -13.54
C LEU A 743 -25.52 -15.59 -12.72
N VAL A 744 -25.10 -16.84 -12.90
CA VAL A 744 -23.90 -17.41 -12.31
C VAL A 744 -22.71 -17.05 -13.20
N ASN A 745 -21.95 -16.04 -12.79
CA ASN A 745 -20.70 -15.61 -13.41
C ASN A 745 -19.54 -16.46 -12.87
N VAL A 746 -18.81 -17.16 -13.74
CA VAL A 746 -17.66 -18.00 -13.42
C VAL A 746 -16.41 -17.46 -14.10
N ARG A 747 -15.32 -17.24 -13.34
CA ARG A 747 -14.00 -16.85 -13.86
C ARG A 747 -12.88 -17.73 -13.30
N GLY A 748 -11.77 -17.82 -14.03
CA GLY A 748 -10.53 -18.42 -13.54
C GLY A 748 -9.68 -17.41 -12.76
N ASN A 749 -8.75 -17.88 -11.91
CA ASN A 749 -7.93 -17.00 -11.06
C ASN A 749 -7.04 -16.02 -11.86
N GLY A 750 -6.54 -16.43 -13.03
CA GLY A 750 -5.76 -15.58 -13.93
C GLY A 750 -6.56 -14.88 -15.03
N SER A 751 -7.88 -15.11 -15.12
CA SER A 751 -8.67 -14.69 -16.27
C SER A 751 -9.61 -13.53 -15.93
N SER A 752 -9.53 -12.45 -16.71
CA SER A 752 -10.55 -11.39 -16.70
C SER A 752 -11.80 -11.75 -17.50
N LYS A 753 -11.84 -12.93 -18.13
CA LYS A 753 -13.00 -13.41 -18.89
C LYS A 753 -13.90 -14.26 -17.99
N THR A 754 -15.21 -14.15 -18.22
CA THR A 754 -16.25 -14.80 -17.43
C THR A 754 -17.11 -15.69 -18.32
N LYS A 755 -17.33 -16.95 -17.93
CA LYS A 755 -18.43 -17.78 -18.45
C LYS A 755 -19.68 -17.47 -17.63
N GLN A 756 -20.83 -17.34 -18.29
CA GLN A 756 -22.10 -17.04 -17.63
C GLN A 756 -23.07 -18.22 -17.78
N HIS A 757 -23.81 -18.53 -16.72
CA HIS A 757 -24.87 -19.53 -16.74
C HIS A 757 -26.13 -18.96 -16.08
N ARG A 758 -27.27 -19.00 -16.80
CA ARG A 758 -28.53 -18.42 -16.33
C ARG A 758 -29.39 -19.48 -15.64
N ILE A 759 -29.98 -19.12 -14.51
CA ILE A 759 -30.90 -19.95 -13.71
C ILE A 759 -32.18 -19.16 -13.50
N PHE A 760 -33.34 -19.80 -13.63
CA PHE A 760 -34.63 -19.20 -13.28
C PHE A 760 -35.10 -19.69 -11.91
N VAL A 761 -35.48 -18.77 -11.04
CA VAL A 761 -36.10 -19.07 -9.74
C VAL A 761 -37.54 -18.58 -9.76
N CYS A 762 -38.50 -19.48 -9.59
CA CYS A 762 -39.92 -19.15 -9.53
C CYS A 762 -40.45 -19.22 -8.10
N ARG A 763 -41.08 -18.13 -7.63
CA ARG A 763 -41.97 -18.15 -6.46
C ARG A 763 -43.36 -18.59 -6.90
N CYS A 764 -43.89 -19.62 -6.25
CA CYS A 764 -45.10 -20.32 -6.63
C CYS A 764 -46.10 -20.34 -5.46
N MET A 765 -47.09 -19.44 -5.49
CA MET A 765 -48.20 -19.34 -4.52
C MET A 765 -49.41 -20.19 -4.92
N SER A 766 -49.42 -20.70 -6.15
CA SER A 766 -50.53 -21.42 -6.78
C SER A 766 -50.04 -22.79 -7.28
N SER A 767 -50.84 -23.85 -7.10
CA SER A 767 -50.45 -25.25 -7.42
C SER A 767 -50.29 -25.59 -8.92
N ARG A 768 -50.04 -24.59 -9.79
CA ARG A 768 -49.90 -24.73 -11.24
C ARG A 768 -48.84 -23.79 -11.84
N VAL A 769 -47.57 -24.11 -11.64
CA VAL A 769 -46.48 -23.56 -12.48
C VAL A 769 -45.81 -24.69 -13.24
N GLN A 770 -45.77 -24.56 -14.57
CA GLN A 770 -44.91 -25.34 -15.46
C GLN A 770 -43.87 -24.37 -16.04
N PHE A 771 -42.60 -24.77 -16.05
CA PHE A 771 -41.60 -24.05 -16.83
C PHE A 771 -41.98 -24.08 -18.31
N PRO A 772 -41.76 -22.98 -19.07
CA PRO A 772 -41.86 -23.05 -20.52
C PRO A 772 -40.90 -24.12 -21.05
N SER A 773 -41.44 -25.04 -21.86
CA SER A 773 -40.61 -25.92 -22.67
C SER A 773 -39.83 -25.05 -23.65
N ILE A 774 -38.52 -24.91 -23.44
CA ILE A 774 -37.62 -24.37 -24.45
C ILE A 774 -37.81 -25.22 -25.70
N GLU A 775 -38.21 -24.60 -26.81
CA GLU A 775 -38.32 -25.30 -28.09
C GLU A 775 -36.99 -25.96 -28.41
N LYS A 776 -37.05 -27.22 -28.81
CA LYS A 776 -35.85 -27.92 -29.27
C LYS A 776 -35.45 -27.31 -30.60
N ASP A 777 -34.31 -26.62 -30.63
CA ASP A 777 -33.52 -26.59 -31.85
C ASP A 777 -33.29 -28.05 -32.28
N GLU A 778 -33.72 -28.41 -33.49
CA GLU A 778 -33.70 -29.79 -33.98
C GLU A 778 -32.27 -30.25 -34.31
N ALA A 779 -31.51 -30.63 -33.29
CA ALA A 779 -30.39 -31.54 -33.44
C ALA A 779 -30.09 -32.34 -32.16
N ILE A 780 -30.01 -33.66 -32.30
CA ILE A 780 -29.42 -34.64 -31.34
C ILE A 780 -30.28 -34.95 -30.09
N GLN A 781 -31.09 -36.00 -30.21
CA GLN A 781 -31.47 -36.84 -29.06
C GLN A 781 -30.29 -37.75 -28.66
N THR A 782 -29.99 -37.85 -27.37
CA THR A 782 -29.72 -39.10 -26.64
C THR A 782 -29.62 -38.81 -25.14
N ASN A 783 -29.92 -39.81 -24.30
CA ASN A 783 -29.94 -39.66 -22.84
C ASN A 783 -28.53 -39.45 -22.26
N ALA A 784 -28.19 -38.20 -21.94
CA ALA A 784 -27.04 -37.83 -21.13
C ALA A 784 -27.32 -36.52 -20.38
N LEU A 785 -26.62 -36.29 -19.26
CA LEU A 785 -26.63 -35.02 -18.52
C LEU A 785 -26.40 -33.85 -19.49
N GLN A 786 -27.35 -32.91 -19.56
CA GLN A 786 -27.38 -31.89 -20.62
C GLN A 786 -26.12 -31.01 -20.60
N ARG A 787 -25.44 -30.94 -21.75
CA ARG A 787 -24.40 -29.94 -22.00
C ARG A 787 -25.03 -28.55 -22.15
N SER A 788 -24.35 -27.54 -21.65
CA SER A 788 -24.81 -26.17 -21.55
C SER A 788 -24.80 -25.40 -22.88
N ASN A 789 -25.87 -24.63 -23.13
CA ASN A 789 -25.87 -23.60 -24.17
C ASN A 789 -25.08 -22.38 -23.69
N PHE A 790 -23.91 -22.15 -24.29
CA PHE A 790 -23.04 -21.01 -23.97
C PHE A 790 -23.32 -19.82 -24.88
N HIS A 791 -23.57 -18.64 -24.28
CA HIS A 791 -23.45 -17.36 -24.99
C HIS A 791 -22.14 -16.66 -24.58
N PRO A 792 -21.23 -16.35 -25.52
CA PRO A 792 -20.09 -15.48 -25.24
C PRO A 792 -20.55 -14.03 -25.10
N SER A 793 -20.13 -13.35 -24.03
CA SER A 793 -20.37 -11.93 -23.82
C SER A 793 -19.48 -11.09 -24.74
N ASP A 794 -20.01 -10.67 -25.89
CA ASP A 794 -19.30 -9.89 -26.91
C ASP A 794 -19.23 -8.40 -26.50
N LEU A 795 -18.37 -8.09 -25.53
CA LEU A 795 -18.19 -6.73 -24.98
C LEU A 795 -16.71 -6.29 -24.92
N SER A 796 -15.84 -6.95 -25.69
CA SER A 796 -14.42 -6.59 -25.86
C SER A 796 -13.96 -6.50 -27.32
N LYS A 797 -14.89 -6.28 -28.26
CA LYS A 797 -14.58 -5.96 -29.67
C LYS A 797 -14.45 -4.45 -29.84
N ASN A 798 -13.37 -3.87 -29.33
CA ASN A 798 -12.78 -2.57 -29.73
C ASN A 798 -11.51 -2.27 -28.92
N LEU A 799 -10.53 -3.19 -28.97
CA LEU A 799 -9.14 -2.93 -28.56
C LEU A 799 -8.23 -3.79 -29.45
N VAL A 800 -8.09 -3.38 -30.71
CA VAL A 800 -6.95 -3.78 -31.54
C VAL A 800 -5.72 -3.06 -30.97
N PRO A 801 -4.59 -3.74 -30.72
CA PRO A 801 -3.36 -3.08 -30.28
C PRO A 801 -2.66 -2.41 -31.48
N ASP A 802 -3.25 -1.31 -31.97
CA ASP A 802 -2.56 -0.42 -32.90
C ASP A 802 -1.50 0.39 -32.13
N VAL A 803 -0.26 -0.04 -32.31
CA VAL A 803 0.95 0.78 -32.15
C VAL A 803 1.07 1.62 -33.44
N PRO A 804 1.41 2.94 -33.42
CA PRO A 804 2.16 3.66 -32.39
C PRO A 804 1.50 4.95 -31.87
N PHE A 805 2.06 5.49 -30.78
CA PHE A 805 2.14 6.93 -30.57
C PHE A 805 3.59 7.32 -30.24
N HIS A 806 3.97 8.52 -30.70
CA HIS A 806 5.32 9.09 -30.65
C HIS A 806 5.77 9.52 -29.26
#